data_AF-A0A1C4F5E1-F1
#
_entry.id   AF-A0A1C4F5E1-F1
#
_cell.length_a   1.000
_cell.length_b   1.000
_cell.length_c   1.000
_cell.angle_alpha   90.00
_cell.angle_beta   90.00
_cell.angle_gamma   90.00
#
_symmetry.space_group_name_H-M   'P 1'
#
loop_
_entity.id
_entity.type
_entity.pdbx_description
1 polymer ?
#
loop_
_entity_poly.entity_id
_entity_poly.type
_entity_poly.pdbx_seq_one_letter_code
_entity_poly.pdbx_strand_id
1 'polypeptide(L)'
;MKFGTTLFVLALLSTLSLRAGDYEKAWECIHKNDIPHARIYLANAMRVPATHDNALATWMLLESYEGYMEDLAVKLHNPVATFRKPDPYFYALWFTDAVLGEYKRKSGYELDNLHRMISDSSLDGSLRAAGEYAYSHHLACSNQAGQMAAHFAAMGAIEHWSHVGPFDNISGSGFDKDYGPIHEPHTGKGFISLNNTPIDWFTPAAPQGWVILEMAFPVSAAIGYSQSFVKSEKDTDGFLCLGGAGTFKVWVNDRLLIVEQDENLTELDEYNVPVHLHAGYNRILVQTGFTSRTSVPNFIVRLTDARHHVLPGLTDTSGAQLYLPDTLRTLPAEIPHFAVAYFQAQLQKNPNDITSALLLSKTYIRNRQYDKAKAVLHPFYIKYPQDVVILSQYINCLGESKDKTEMLELIERLKALDPQNYWVLLEESNRLTEESQFPEALDTLLHAERLMGEREVTLEKKVILLSKMQQVDSLIATVRHGYEKMPGSSVALSMMFVLERDVQKNRAAALKLLEDYNENQQSNFDVQKSLVDEYEAQSMEDKAMAVLRNIVCKSPDEKGSYDLLINHFYRLQQYDSALHYLQIQRGLSPYNYDICGSIADCYVQKKEIAKAIEYYQQALAIYPGQYEYRRHLRELQGKPDIFKYFPAIDYVKTIADAYKQPLDSAEPFITLFDQDNVVLYGQGASERINSCAMLLQNKAGIDGWKEVTIPYNEVYQLLNILKAEVVKRSGARIPADVNDNTIVFEKLEPGDAIYYTYKVSNYPIGRLGKEFWDRYYFCSPFPTRREQYNLLVADSMDIQYKVLNDDTFKPVTSQHENFKLYSWTANNLAPIHNQPFMPSLSDIGTVLHVSTIRSWDVIEQWYSDLTRLQSREDYDLNQAFADIFPEGLKGLDDLTKARRIYAYIEAHIAYSSVPFRQSAYVPQRASKTLATRLGDCKDLSTLFLAFARKAGLAANLVLVSTRDNGQRLMELPSVAFNHCIVRVTLGGENYYLELTDNLLPFNVMPSQVYGAQILNIPFQPAAHASLEVVNMKHLQPSFVHMHTTMTVHGNDLEITQRQYCGGIRAEVLRSVYSDKNRDDCKEQLYYTLHNGFKNAVEIDSFDFANLNNLADTVGENVHFKVLNEVLSVGGINMLHPVFRDQVATANIFTGEDRQYPFLYWNYENTDEYSDEVEIHLENGKVFDQVPADMQALYKNMQYSITYRRTATDVLLITRTFHTNSRVEIPVADFAGLKTFFQQIMREEQKYISFK
;
A
#
# COMPACT_ATOMS: atom_id res chain seq x y z
N MET A 1 -80.34 -34.31 -25.29
CA MET A 1 -79.50 -33.16 -25.68
C MET A 1 -78.77 -32.64 -24.44
N LYS A 2 -77.50 -32.99 -24.31
CA LYS A 2 -76.54 -32.48 -23.30
C LYS A 2 -75.28 -32.21 -24.11
N PHE A 3 -74.90 -30.96 -24.35
CA PHE A 3 -73.55 -30.50 -24.72
C PHE A 3 -73.64 -28.98 -24.93
N GLY A 4 -73.02 -28.19 -24.05
CA GLY A 4 -72.97 -26.74 -24.21
C GLY A 4 -72.83 -25.96 -22.90
N THR A 5 -71.84 -26.29 -22.07
CA THR A 5 -71.43 -25.38 -20.96
C THR A 5 -70.04 -25.67 -20.40
N THR A 6 -69.40 -26.79 -20.76
CA THR A 6 -68.07 -27.16 -20.22
C THR A 6 -66.88 -26.67 -21.07
N LEU A 7 -67.09 -26.16 -22.28
CA LEU A 7 -65.98 -25.78 -23.18
C LEU A 7 -65.45 -24.34 -22.99
N PHE A 8 -66.21 -23.45 -22.35
CA PHE A 8 -65.81 -22.04 -22.20
C PHE A 8 -64.92 -21.78 -20.97
N VAL A 9 -65.00 -22.63 -19.93
CA VAL A 9 -64.17 -22.51 -18.72
C VAL A 9 -62.79 -23.17 -18.91
N LEU A 10 -62.67 -24.19 -19.76
CA LEU A 10 -61.37 -24.83 -20.06
C LEU A 10 -60.49 -24.01 -21.03
N ALA A 11 -61.05 -23.14 -21.88
CA ALA A 11 -60.28 -22.26 -22.76
C ALA A 11 -59.71 -21.01 -22.04
N LEU A 12 -60.37 -20.56 -20.96
CA LEU A 12 -59.88 -19.48 -20.10
C LEU A 12 -58.86 -19.97 -19.06
N LEU A 13 -58.94 -21.24 -18.62
CA LEU A 13 -57.93 -21.85 -17.76
C LEU A 13 -56.68 -22.32 -18.52
N SER A 14 -56.78 -22.70 -19.81
CA SER A 14 -55.61 -23.10 -20.61
C SER A 14 -54.70 -21.93 -20.99
N THR A 15 -55.24 -20.72 -21.16
CA THR A 15 -54.45 -19.52 -21.46
C THR A 15 -53.73 -18.93 -20.24
N LEU A 16 -54.26 -19.13 -19.03
CA LEU A 16 -53.57 -18.81 -17.77
C LEU A 16 -52.49 -19.86 -17.43
N SER A 17 -52.68 -21.12 -17.83
CA SER A 17 -51.70 -22.20 -17.62
C SER A 17 -50.50 -22.12 -18.59
N LEU A 18 -50.70 -21.57 -19.80
CA LEU A 18 -49.65 -21.40 -20.82
C LEU A 18 -48.67 -20.24 -20.51
N ARG A 19 -49.01 -19.35 -19.56
CA ARG A 19 -48.18 -18.21 -19.14
C ARG A 19 -47.38 -18.45 -17.86
N ALA A 20 -47.63 -19.55 -17.15
CA ALA A 20 -46.81 -19.98 -16.02
C ALA A 20 -45.47 -20.49 -16.58
N GLY A 21 -44.37 -19.78 -16.29
CA GLY A 21 -43.04 -20.11 -16.83
C GLY A 21 -42.43 -19.06 -17.77
N ASP A 22 -43.16 -18.01 -18.17
CA ASP A 22 -42.59 -17.00 -19.09
C ASP A 22 -41.44 -16.22 -18.45
N TYR A 23 -41.47 -15.99 -17.14
CA TYR A 23 -40.34 -15.35 -16.43
C TYR A 23 -39.10 -16.25 -16.41
N GLU A 24 -39.26 -17.55 -16.16
CA GLU A 24 -38.19 -18.54 -16.20
C GLU A 24 -37.63 -18.70 -17.62
N LYS A 25 -38.50 -18.74 -18.64
CA LYS A 25 -38.08 -18.76 -20.06
C LYS A 25 -37.32 -17.51 -20.47
N ALA A 26 -37.68 -16.34 -19.93
CA ALA A 26 -36.91 -15.12 -20.15
C ALA A 26 -35.46 -15.30 -19.66
N TRP A 27 -35.26 -15.83 -18.45
CA TRP A 27 -33.92 -16.14 -17.94
C TRP A 27 -33.20 -17.24 -18.73
N GLU A 28 -33.90 -18.27 -19.20
CA GLU A 28 -33.32 -19.27 -20.11
C GLU A 28 -32.81 -18.65 -21.43
N CYS A 29 -33.52 -17.65 -21.97
CA CYS A 29 -33.06 -16.87 -23.12
C CYS A 29 -31.86 -16.00 -22.78
N ILE A 30 -31.86 -15.32 -21.63
CA ILE A 30 -30.73 -14.48 -21.16
C ILE A 30 -29.46 -15.32 -20.97
N HIS A 31 -29.55 -16.50 -20.34
CA HIS A 31 -28.43 -17.43 -20.19
C HIS A 31 -27.82 -17.90 -21.53
N LYS A 32 -28.60 -17.84 -22.61
CA LYS A 32 -28.19 -18.17 -23.98
C LYS A 32 -27.83 -16.94 -24.81
N ASN A 33 -27.83 -15.75 -24.20
CA ASN A 33 -27.62 -14.45 -24.83
C ASN A 33 -28.63 -14.14 -25.96
N ASP A 34 -29.86 -14.69 -25.87
CA ASP A 34 -30.98 -14.45 -26.81
C ASP A 34 -31.90 -13.33 -26.27
N ILE A 35 -31.37 -12.11 -26.22
CA ILE A 35 -32.04 -10.94 -25.65
C ILE A 35 -33.38 -10.59 -26.36
N PRO A 36 -33.50 -10.67 -27.71
CA PRO A 36 -34.77 -10.38 -28.37
C PRO A 36 -35.93 -11.27 -27.90
N HIS A 37 -35.71 -12.58 -27.74
CA HIS A 37 -36.75 -13.48 -27.23
C HIS A 37 -36.98 -13.28 -25.72
N ALA A 38 -35.93 -12.99 -24.95
CA ALA A 38 -36.08 -12.65 -23.53
C ALA A 38 -37.07 -11.49 -23.33
N ARG A 39 -36.99 -10.41 -24.13
CA ARG A 39 -37.93 -9.28 -24.06
C ARG A 39 -39.39 -9.66 -24.34
N ILE A 40 -39.63 -10.58 -25.27
CA ILE A 40 -40.99 -11.10 -25.55
C ILE A 40 -41.56 -11.81 -24.33
N TYR A 41 -40.75 -12.67 -23.70
CA TYR A 41 -41.13 -13.39 -22.50
C TYR A 41 -41.32 -12.47 -21.29
N LEU A 42 -40.45 -11.47 -21.10
CA LEU A 42 -40.59 -10.44 -20.05
C LEU A 42 -41.88 -9.64 -20.24
N ALA A 43 -42.21 -9.20 -21.45
CA ALA A 43 -43.47 -8.51 -21.75
C ALA A 43 -44.71 -9.34 -21.37
N ASN A 44 -44.65 -10.66 -21.55
CA ASN A 44 -45.73 -11.56 -21.14
C ASN A 44 -45.76 -11.77 -19.62
N ALA A 45 -44.60 -11.97 -18.99
CA ALA A 45 -44.46 -12.13 -17.55
C ALA A 45 -44.92 -10.90 -16.76
N MET A 46 -44.76 -9.70 -17.33
CA MET A 46 -45.29 -8.44 -16.77
C MET A 46 -46.83 -8.41 -16.70
N ARG A 47 -47.55 -9.22 -17.47
CA ARG A 47 -49.02 -9.28 -17.40
C ARG A 47 -49.54 -10.17 -16.27
N VAL A 48 -48.65 -10.92 -15.61
CA VAL A 48 -48.98 -11.82 -14.50
C VAL A 48 -48.61 -11.12 -13.19
N PRO A 49 -49.56 -10.94 -12.25
CA PRO A 49 -49.25 -10.26 -10.99
C PRO A 49 -48.07 -10.87 -10.26
N ALA A 50 -48.00 -12.19 -10.06
CA ALA A 50 -46.90 -12.81 -9.29
C ALA A 50 -45.48 -12.46 -9.80
N THR A 51 -45.30 -12.26 -11.10
CA THR A 51 -44.00 -12.00 -11.73
C THR A 51 -43.81 -10.56 -12.23
N HIS A 52 -44.82 -9.69 -12.08
CA HIS A 52 -44.83 -8.35 -12.68
C HIS A 52 -43.57 -7.53 -12.35
N ASP A 53 -43.34 -7.29 -11.06
CA ASP A 53 -42.28 -6.41 -10.56
C ASP A 53 -40.89 -6.95 -10.93
N ASN A 54 -40.68 -8.27 -10.80
CA ASN A 54 -39.40 -8.87 -11.18
C ASN A 54 -39.20 -8.87 -12.70
N ALA A 55 -40.21 -9.16 -13.51
CA ALA A 55 -40.08 -9.11 -14.97
C ALA A 55 -39.79 -7.69 -15.46
N LEU A 56 -40.42 -6.67 -14.86
CA LEU A 56 -40.16 -5.27 -15.13
C LEU A 56 -38.71 -4.89 -14.75
N ALA A 57 -38.27 -5.28 -13.55
CA ALA A 57 -36.90 -5.04 -13.09
C ALA A 57 -35.86 -5.76 -13.95
N THR A 58 -36.09 -7.02 -14.35
CA THR A 58 -35.20 -7.74 -15.27
C THR A 58 -35.06 -6.99 -16.60
N TRP A 59 -36.17 -6.46 -17.14
CA TRP A 59 -36.11 -5.67 -18.38
C TRP A 59 -35.26 -4.41 -18.17
N MET A 60 -35.47 -3.65 -17.10
CA MET A 60 -34.66 -2.46 -16.78
C MET A 60 -33.16 -2.80 -16.65
N LEU A 61 -32.83 -3.94 -16.03
CA LEU A 61 -31.44 -4.41 -15.90
C LEU A 61 -30.82 -4.78 -17.25
N LEU A 62 -31.59 -5.40 -18.15
CA LEU A 62 -31.16 -5.68 -19.52
C LEU A 62 -30.90 -4.39 -20.31
N GLU A 63 -31.81 -3.44 -20.24
CA GLU A 63 -31.67 -2.13 -20.88
C GLU A 63 -30.44 -1.37 -20.36
N SER A 64 -30.19 -1.42 -19.05
CA SER A 64 -28.98 -0.87 -18.45
C SER A 64 -27.69 -1.55 -18.93
N TYR A 65 -27.70 -2.87 -19.16
CA TYR A 65 -26.55 -3.62 -19.68
C TYR A 65 -26.24 -3.28 -21.15
N GLU A 66 -27.29 -3.17 -21.98
CA GLU A 66 -27.15 -2.84 -23.41
C GLU A 66 -26.88 -1.33 -23.64
N GLY A 67 -27.03 -0.50 -22.61
CA GLY A 67 -26.89 0.97 -22.66
C GLY A 67 -28.14 1.70 -23.16
N TYR A 68 -29.24 0.98 -23.42
CA TYR A 68 -30.45 1.43 -24.12
C TYR A 68 -31.60 1.68 -23.14
N MET A 69 -31.74 2.89 -22.60
CA MET A 69 -32.69 3.16 -21.50
C MET A 69 -33.97 3.92 -21.90
N GLU A 70 -34.17 4.27 -23.17
CA GLU A 70 -35.34 5.06 -23.61
C GLU A 70 -36.55 4.20 -24.02
N ASP A 71 -36.36 2.94 -24.42
CA ASP A 71 -37.41 2.14 -25.05
C ASP A 71 -38.58 1.82 -24.08
N LEU A 72 -38.26 1.43 -22.84
CA LEU A 72 -39.26 1.15 -21.81
C LEU A 72 -39.91 2.42 -21.27
N ALA A 73 -39.13 3.48 -21.07
CA ALA A 73 -39.62 4.79 -20.62
C ALA A 73 -40.59 5.40 -21.64
N VAL A 74 -40.29 5.29 -22.93
CA VAL A 74 -41.20 5.70 -24.02
C VAL A 74 -42.45 4.82 -24.06
N LYS A 75 -42.33 3.50 -23.90
CA LYS A 75 -43.48 2.57 -23.96
C LYS A 75 -44.43 2.72 -22.76
N LEU A 76 -43.90 2.91 -21.55
CA LEU A 76 -44.69 2.93 -20.31
C LEU A 76 -44.95 4.34 -19.77
N HIS A 77 -44.36 5.39 -20.36
CA HIS A 77 -44.33 6.79 -19.91
C HIS A 77 -43.64 7.00 -18.54
N ASN A 78 -43.97 6.18 -17.53
CA ASN A 78 -43.29 6.10 -16.24
C ASN A 78 -43.31 4.65 -15.74
N PRO A 79 -42.26 3.86 -16.03
CA PRO A 79 -42.18 2.46 -15.62
C PRO A 79 -42.33 2.24 -14.10
N VAL A 80 -41.78 3.15 -13.29
CA VAL A 80 -41.76 3.02 -11.82
C VAL A 80 -43.14 3.15 -11.21
N ALA A 81 -44.03 3.91 -11.86
CA ALA A 81 -45.41 4.06 -11.41
C ALA A 81 -46.20 2.74 -11.40
N THR A 82 -45.72 1.70 -12.06
CA THR A 82 -46.41 0.40 -12.20
C THR A 82 -46.02 -0.65 -11.15
N PHE A 83 -44.94 -0.45 -10.40
CA PHE A 83 -44.55 -1.34 -9.31
C PHE A 83 -45.62 -1.42 -8.22
N ARG A 84 -45.85 -2.62 -7.66
CA ARG A 84 -46.86 -2.82 -6.60
C ARG A 84 -46.34 -2.47 -5.22
N LYS A 85 -45.03 -2.68 -5.00
CA LYS A 85 -44.32 -2.19 -3.80
C LYS A 85 -43.11 -1.39 -4.27
N PRO A 86 -43.28 -0.12 -4.65
CA PRO A 86 -42.27 0.63 -5.41
C PRO A 86 -41.01 0.93 -4.60
N ASP A 87 -41.08 1.01 -3.27
CA ASP A 87 -40.01 1.48 -2.38
C ASP A 87 -38.66 0.73 -2.59
N PRO A 88 -38.58 -0.61 -2.43
CA PRO A 88 -37.31 -1.34 -2.60
C PRO A 88 -36.77 -1.27 -4.05
N TYR A 89 -37.64 -1.14 -5.05
CA TYR A 89 -37.23 -1.02 -6.45
C TYR A 89 -36.73 0.39 -6.79
N PHE A 90 -37.37 1.44 -6.26
CA PHE A 90 -36.87 2.82 -6.33
C PHE A 90 -35.43 2.90 -5.82
N TYR A 91 -35.16 2.27 -4.68
CA TYR A 91 -33.84 2.28 -4.09
C TYR A 91 -32.79 1.53 -4.94
N ALA A 92 -33.09 0.28 -5.33
CA ALA A 92 -32.15 -0.58 -6.04
C ALA A 92 -31.89 -0.16 -7.50
N LEU A 93 -32.87 0.45 -8.15
CA LEU A 93 -32.80 0.85 -9.57
C LEU A 93 -32.60 2.35 -9.77
N TRP A 94 -32.35 3.11 -8.70
CA TRP A 94 -32.24 4.58 -8.70
C TRP A 94 -31.41 5.17 -9.84
N PHE A 95 -30.20 4.64 -10.03
CA PHE A 95 -29.25 5.16 -11.03
C PHE A 95 -29.49 4.62 -12.45
N THR A 96 -30.61 3.93 -12.69
CA THR A 96 -31.07 3.66 -14.05
C THR A 96 -31.88 4.84 -14.56
N ASP A 97 -31.70 5.23 -15.82
CA ASP A 97 -32.43 6.36 -16.42
C ASP A 97 -33.95 6.13 -16.40
N ALA A 98 -34.41 4.87 -16.41
CA ALA A 98 -35.82 4.52 -16.29
C ALA A 98 -36.47 4.91 -14.93
N VAL A 99 -35.67 5.28 -13.92
CA VAL A 99 -36.12 5.66 -12.57
C VAL A 99 -35.83 7.12 -12.28
N LEU A 100 -34.55 7.45 -12.08
CA LEU A 100 -34.07 8.80 -11.78
C LEU A 100 -32.78 9.13 -12.52
N GLY A 101 -31.85 8.18 -12.66
CA GLY A 101 -30.52 8.43 -13.25
C GLY A 101 -29.63 9.35 -12.40
N GLU A 102 -28.50 9.79 -12.96
CA GLU A 102 -27.46 10.59 -12.28
C GLU A 102 -27.94 11.94 -11.73
N TYR A 103 -27.27 12.48 -10.71
CA TYR A 103 -27.58 13.81 -10.15
C TYR A 103 -27.38 14.91 -11.20
N LYS A 104 -28.50 15.37 -11.77
CA LYS A 104 -28.58 16.39 -12.83
C LYS A 104 -29.91 17.14 -12.72
N ARG A 105 -30.08 18.17 -13.54
CA ARG A 105 -31.39 18.80 -13.74
C ARG A 105 -32.39 17.77 -14.30
N LYS A 106 -33.28 17.27 -13.43
CA LYS A 106 -34.39 16.36 -13.77
C LYS A 106 -35.49 17.01 -14.61
N SER A 107 -36.16 16.22 -15.46
CA SER A 107 -37.33 16.65 -16.24
C SER A 107 -38.30 15.49 -16.53
N GLY A 108 -39.54 15.80 -16.93
CA GLY A 108 -40.54 14.78 -17.28
C GLY A 108 -40.78 13.77 -16.15
N TYR A 109 -40.77 12.47 -16.48
CA TYR A 109 -41.03 11.40 -15.52
C TYR A 109 -40.00 11.32 -14.39
N GLU A 110 -38.74 11.74 -14.61
CA GLU A 110 -37.70 11.77 -13.56
C GLU A 110 -38.11 12.76 -12.46
N LEU A 111 -38.62 13.94 -12.86
CA LEU A 111 -39.07 14.98 -11.94
C LEU A 111 -40.40 14.58 -11.25
N ASP A 112 -41.31 13.93 -11.97
CA ASP A 112 -42.54 13.37 -11.40
C ASP A 112 -42.23 12.30 -10.33
N ASN A 113 -41.27 11.42 -10.60
CA ASN A 113 -40.79 10.41 -9.64
C ASN A 113 -40.20 11.07 -8.40
N LEU A 114 -39.38 12.10 -8.58
CA LEU A 114 -38.77 12.84 -7.48
C LEU A 114 -39.82 13.54 -6.60
N HIS A 115 -40.80 14.20 -7.21
CA HIS A 115 -41.92 14.80 -6.48
C HIS A 115 -42.77 13.75 -5.76
N ARG A 116 -43.01 12.59 -6.37
CA ARG A 116 -43.73 11.49 -5.72
C ARG A 116 -42.97 10.98 -4.49
N MET A 117 -41.66 10.78 -4.58
CA MET A 117 -40.83 10.35 -3.45
C MET A 117 -40.89 11.32 -2.27
N ILE A 118 -40.94 12.62 -2.56
CA ILE A 118 -41.01 13.68 -1.54
C ILE A 118 -42.41 13.77 -0.90
N SER A 119 -43.47 13.60 -1.69
CA SER A 119 -44.85 13.88 -1.26
C SER A 119 -45.66 12.67 -0.80
N ASP A 120 -45.34 11.45 -1.26
CA ASP A 120 -46.08 10.23 -0.94
C ASP A 120 -45.66 9.64 0.41
N SER A 121 -46.37 10.02 1.47
CA SER A 121 -46.17 9.51 2.85
C SER A 121 -46.36 8.00 3.03
N SER A 122 -46.82 7.27 2.01
CA SER A 122 -46.92 5.81 2.08
C SER A 122 -45.59 5.10 1.82
N LEU A 123 -44.63 5.77 1.18
CA LEU A 123 -43.28 5.28 0.94
C LEU A 123 -42.45 5.32 2.22
N ASP A 124 -41.36 4.56 2.26
CA ASP A 124 -40.38 4.62 3.35
C ASP A 124 -39.74 6.01 3.47
N GLY A 125 -39.62 6.54 4.69
CA GLY A 125 -39.13 7.88 4.97
C GLY A 125 -37.65 8.09 4.60
N SER A 126 -36.87 7.02 4.45
CA SER A 126 -35.51 7.08 3.90
C SER A 126 -35.52 7.53 2.44
N LEU A 127 -36.46 7.03 1.63
CA LEU A 127 -36.63 7.46 0.23
C LEU A 127 -37.06 8.93 0.14
N ARG A 128 -37.89 9.39 1.07
CA ARG A 128 -38.28 10.80 1.11
C ARG A 128 -37.07 11.69 1.35
N ALA A 129 -36.23 11.39 2.35
CA ALA A 129 -35.02 12.16 2.62
C ALA A 129 -34.03 12.12 1.45
N ALA A 130 -33.84 10.96 0.82
CA ALA A 130 -33.02 10.84 -0.40
C ALA A 130 -33.60 11.64 -1.57
N GLY A 131 -34.93 11.70 -1.68
CA GLY A 131 -35.65 12.53 -2.64
C GLY A 131 -35.42 14.03 -2.41
N GLU A 132 -35.52 14.51 -1.16
CA GLU A 132 -35.21 15.90 -0.82
C GLU A 132 -33.76 16.26 -1.18
N TYR A 133 -32.80 15.38 -0.88
CA TYR A 133 -31.40 15.55 -1.25
C TYR A 133 -31.21 15.64 -2.78
N ALA A 134 -31.81 14.72 -3.54
CA ALA A 134 -31.73 14.72 -4.99
C ALA A 134 -32.44 15.94 -5.62
N TYR A 135 -33.48 16.46 -4.98
CA TYR A 135 -34.16 17.68 -5.41
C TYR A 135 -33.32 18.93 -5.16
N SER A 136 -32.54 18.99 -4.07
CA SER A 136 -31.53 20.04 -3.87
C SER A 136 -30.53 20.09 -5.02
N HIS A 137 -30.05 18.94 -5.51
CA HIS A 137 -29.18 18.87 -6.69
C HIS A 137 -29.88 19.36 -7.97
N HIS A 138 -31.15 18.99 -8.17
CA HIS A 138 -31.96 19.53 -9.28
C HIS A 138 -32.07 21.07 -9.22
N LEU A 139 -32.30 21.65 -8.03
CA LEU A 139 -32.38 23.10 -7.82
C LEU A 139 -31.05 23.80 -8.07
N ALA A 140 -29.93 23.20 -7.61
CA ALA A 140 -28.58 23.70 -7.86
C ALA A 140 -28.29 23.79 -9.37
N CYS A 141 -28.57 22.71 -10.11
CA CYS A 141 -28.41 22.67 -11.56
C CYS A 141 -29.40 23.60 -12.31
N SER A 142 -30.53 23.96 -11.69
CA SER A 142 -31.55 24.84 -12.27
C SER A 142 -31.38 26.32 -11.93
N ASN A 143 -30.24 26.74 -11.37
CA ASN A 143 -29.98 28.11 -10.91
C ASN A 143 -30.99 28.63 -9.86
N GLN A 144 -31.53 27.72 -9.04
CA GLN A 144 -32.49 28.03 -7.97
C GLN A 144 -31.91 27.76 -6.57
N ALA A 145 -30.60 27.97 -6.41
CA ALA A 145 -29.86 27.61 -5.19
C ALA A 145 -30.42 28.21 -3.90
N GLY A 146 -31.05 29.40 -3.96
CA GLY A 146 -31.69 30.03 -2.81
C GLY A 146 -32.84 29.23 -2.18
N GLN A 147 -33.32 28.17 -2.85
CA GLN A 147 -34.37 27.27 -2.33
C GLN A 147 -33.80 25.98 -1.70
N MET A 148 -32.51 25.69 -1.86
CA MET A 148 -31.91 24.40 -1.43
C MET A 148 -31.95 24.21 0.09
N ALA A 149 -31.73 25.28 0.87
CA ALA A 149 -31.68 25.21 2.33
C ALA A 149 -32.94 24.59 2.96
N ALA A 150 -34.12 24.88 2.39
CA ALA A 150 -35.37 24.30 2.86
C ALA A 150 -35.46 22.78 2.62
N HIS A 151 -34.91 22.29 1.51
CA HIS A 151 -34.90 20.87 1.16
C HIS A 151 -33.84 20.10 1.97
N PHE A 152 -32.67 20.68 2.22
CA PHE A 152 -31.70 20.08 3.15
C PHE A 152 -32.26 19.95 4.57
N ALA A 153 -32.93 20.98 5.08
CA ALA A 153 -33.61 20.91 6.36
C ALA A 153 -34.74 19.86 6.37
N ALA A 154 -35.44 19.69 5.25
CA ALA A 154 -36.52 18.71 5.10
C ALA A 154 -36.05 17.24 5.12
N MET A 155 -34.75 16.97 4.94
CA MET A 155 -34.18 15.63 5.18
C MET A 155 -34.32 15.20 6.65
N GLY A 156 -34.37 16.16 7.59
CA GLY A 156 -34.48 15.91 9.03
C GLY A 156 -33.23 15.30 9.66
N ALA A 157 -32.06 15.70 9.17
CA ALA A 157 -30.77 15.37 9.77
C ALA A 157 -30.47 16.27 10.97
N ILE A 158 -29.59 15.80 11.85
CA ILE A 158 -29.01 16.64 12.90
C ILE A 158 -28.05 17.62 12.24
N GLU A 159 -28.17 18.90 12.56
CA GLU A 159 -27.50 19.98 11.83
C GLU A 159 -26.33 20.59 12.63
N HIS A 160 -26.49 20.79 13.93
CA HIS A 160 -25.56 21.54 14.76
C HIS A 160 -24.52 20.62 15.39
N TRP A 161 -23.34 20.55 14.76
CA TRP A 161 -22.22 19.73 15.21
C TRP A 161 -21.05 20.57 15.70
N SER A 162 -20.36 20.09 16.73
CA SER A 162 -18.99 20.51 17.04
C SER A 162 -18.02 19.38 16.69
N HIS A 163 -16.83 19.72 16.20
CA HIS A 163 -15.82 18.76 15.73
C HIS A 163 -14.52 18.87 16.52
N VAL A 164 -13.79 17.76 16.61
CA VAL A 164 -12.41 17.73 17.10
C VAL A 164 -11.60 16.66 16.36
N GLY A 165 -10.39 17.04 15.97
CA GLY A 165 -9.47 16.27 15.12
C GLY A 165 -8.50 17.22 14.41
N PRO A 166 -7.66 16.73 13.49
CA PRO A 166 -7.54 15.33 13.08
C PRO A 166 -6.60 14.52 13.98
N PHE A 167 -6.99 13.29 14.31
CA PHE A 167 -6.18 12.31 15.07
C PHE A 167 -5.55 11.28 14.13
N ASP A 168 -4.48 10.61 14.60
CA ASP A 168 -3.69 9.66 13.80
C ASP A 168 -4.57 8.51 13.27
N ASN A 169 -4.48 8.24 11.97
CA ASN A 169 -5.21 7.13 11.33
C ASN A 169 -4.44 6.53 10.15
N ILE A 170 -3.12 6.54 10.22
CA ILE A 170 -2.29 5.95 9.16
C ILE A 170 -2.75 4.51 8.93
N SER A 171 -3.16 4.24 7.70
CA SER A 171 -3.65 2.94 7.26
C SER A 171 -4.78 2.39 8.15
N GLY A 172 -5.65 3.25 8.67
CA GLY A 172 -6.81 2.89 9.49
C GLY A 172 -6.50 2.46 10.93
N SER A 173 -5.24 2.62 11.37
CA SER A 173 -4.77 2.19 12.70
C SER A 173 -5.36 2.97 13.87
N GLY A 174 -6.08 4.07 13.61
CA GLY A 174 -6.68 4.94 14.61
C GLY A 174 -8.03 4.46 15.13
N PHE A 175 -8.72 3.57 14.41
CA PHE A 175 -10.14 3.26 14.65
C PHE A 175 -10.47 2.81 16.08
N ASP A 176 -9.61 1.98 16.69
CA ASP A 176 -9.80 1.44 18.04
C ASP A 176 -9.09 2.22 19.15
N LYS A 177 -8.46 3.35 18.82
CA LYS A 177 -7.79 4.18 19.81
C LYS A 177 -8.77 5.13 20.47
N ASP A 178 -8.60 5.30 21.77
CA ASP A 178 -9.25 6.37 22.51
C ASP A 178 -8.34 7.61 22.49
N TYR A 179 -8.80 8.65 21.80
CA TYR A 179 -8.10 9.93 21.74
C TYR A 179 -8.54 10.91 22.83
N GLY A 180 -9.52 10.54 23.66
CA GLY A 180 -10.10 11.37 24.74
C GLY A 180 -11.50 11.95 24.48
N PRO A 181 -11.92 12.34 23.25
CA PRO A 181 -13.21 12.99 23.02
C PRO A 181 -14.45 12.20 23.47
N ILE A 182 -14.33 10.88 23.61
CA ILE A 182 -15.40 10.03 24.17
C ILE A 182 -15.78 10.50 25.58
N HIS A 183 -14.79 10.86 26.39
CA HIS A 183 -14.97 11.19 27.82
C HIS A 183 -15.04 12.69 28.10
N GLU A 184 -14.72 13.54 27.12
CA GLU A 184 -14.50 14.97 27.34
C GLU A 184 -15.30 15.83 26.35
N PRO A 185 -16.59 16.11 26.64
CA PRO A 185 -17.48 16.83 25.73
C PRO A 185 -17.27 18.35 25.71
N HIS A 186 -16.54 18.92 26.68
CA HIS A 186 -16.41 20.36 26.84
C HIS A 186 -15.11 20.90 26.20
N THR A 187 -15.16 22.13 25.70
CA THR A 187 -13.96 22.88 25.32
C THR A 187 -13.11 23.23 26.54
N GLY A 188 -11.80 23.37 26.33
CA GLY A 188 -10.82 23.88 27.30
C GLY A 188 -9.84 22.85 27.84
N LYS A 189 -10.13 21.54 27.72
CA LYS A 189 -9.20 20.48 28.15
C LYS A 189 -8.09 20.22 27.12
N GLY A 190 -8.43 20.35 25.84
CA GLY A 190 -7.56 20.07 24.71
C GLY A 190 -7.24 18.58 24.50
N PHE A 191 -6.79 18.27 23.29
CA PHE A 191 -6.37 16.96 22.82
C PHE A 191 -5.12 17.09 21.94
N ILE A 192 -4.50 15.96 21.58
CA ILE A 192 -3.30 15.92 20.76
C ILE A 192 -3.63 15.37 19.37
N SER A 193 -3.44 16.19 18.32
CA SER A 193 -3.68 15.83 16.92
C SER A 193 -2.65 14.84 16.37
N LEU A 194 -2.83 14.37 15.13
CA LEU A 194 -1.89 13.49 14.43
C LEU A 194 -0.49 14.12 14.25
N ASN A 195 -0.39 15.45 14.19
CA ASN A 195 0.88 16.19 14.13
C ASN A 195 1.41 16.52 15.53
N ASN A 196 0.94 15.81 16.56
CA ASN A 196 1.08 16.07 17.99
C ASN A 196 0.89 17.54 18.41
N THR A 197 -0.16 18.18 17.92
CA THR A 197 -0.46 19.60 18.22
C THR A 197 -1.69 19.69 19.12
N PRO A 198 -1.75 20.66 20.07
CA PRO A 198 -2.96 20.88 20.85
C PRO A 198 -4.13 21.31 19.97
N ILE A 199 -5.24 20.59 20.08
CA ILE A 199 -6.51 20.85 19.39
C ILE A 199 -7.66 20.75 20.39
N ASP A 200 -8.83 21.30 20.06
CA ASP A 200 -10.01 21.31 20.91
C ASP A 200 -11.29 21.31 20.07
N TRP A 201 -12.44 21.17 20.71
CA TRP A 201 -13.74 21.23 20.05
C TRP A 201 -13.96 22.61 19.40
N PHE A 202 -14.43 22.62 18.15
CA PHE A 202 -14.84 23.84 17.44
C PHE A 202 -16.18 23.62 16.72
N THR A 203 -16.90 24.70 16.42
CA THR A 203 -18.16 24.66 15.66
C THR A 203 -17.98 25.42 14.35
N PRO A 204 -18.24 24.80 13.18
CA PRO A 204 -18.14 25.45 11.89
C PRO A 204 -19.33 26.41 11.66
N ALA A 205 -19.21 27.30 10.68
CA ALA A 205 -20.12 28.44 10.50
C ALA A 205 -21.48 28.12 9.85
N ALA A 206 -21.71 26.95 9.25
CA ALA A 206 -22.97 26.62 8.57
C ALA A 206 -23.29 25.11 8.55
N PRO A 207 -24.50 24.67 8.95
CA PRO A 207 -24.94 23.28 8.84
C PRO A 207 -25.71 22.99 7.54
N GLN A 208 -25.52 21.80 6.93
CA GLN A 208 -26.18 21.39 5.67
C GLN A 208 -26.76 19.95 5.69
N GLY A 209 -26.99 19.39 6.88
CA GLY A 209 -27.46 18.02 7.07
C GLY A 209 -26.37 16.95 6.88
N TRP A 210 -25.68 16.95 5.73
CA TRP A 210 -24.42 16.21 5.57
C TRP A 210 -23.28 16.97 6.24
N VAL A 211 -22.49 16.26 7.07
CA VAL A 211 -21.29 16.79 7.70
C VAL A 211 -20.09 16.36 6.87
N ILE A 212 -19.46 17.30 6.16
CA ILE A 212 -18.26 17.07 5.35
C ILE A 212 -17.01 17.34 6.21
N LEU A 213 -16.23 16.30 6.48
CA LEU A 213 -15.11 16.36 7.42
C LEU A 213 -13.78 16.76 6.78
N GLU A 214 -13.61 16.60 5.47
CA GLU A 214 -12.41 17.03 4.75
C GLU A 214 -12.08 18.50 5.01
N MET A 215 -13.13 19.31 5.17
CA MET A 215 -13.06 20.76 5.41
C MET A 215 -12.50 21.06 6.81
N ALA A 216 -13.06 20.37 7.80
CA ALA A 216 -12.64 20.45 9.20
C ALA A 216 -11.23 19.89 9.39
N PHE A 217 -10.88 18.85 8.62
CA PHE A 217 -9.69 18.03 8.76
C PHE A 217 -8.97 17.89 7.40
N PRO A 218 -8.14 18.88 7.01
CA PRO A 218 -7.52 18.95 5.68
C PRO A 218 -6.31 18.01 5.55
N VAL A 219 -6.55 16.71 5.71
CA VAL A 219 -5.55 15.64 5.66
C VAL A 219 -6.13 14.45 4.91
N SER A 220 -5.26 13.59 4.35
CA SER A 220 -5.71 12.42 3.58
C SER A 220 -6.07 11.21 4.45
N ALA A 221 -5.69 11.20 5.73
CA ALA A 221 -6.06 10.13 6.66
C ALA A 221 -6.15 10.66 8.09
N ALA A 222 -7.31 10.48 8.74
CA ALA A 222 -7.51 10.86 10.13
C ALA A 222 -8.66 10.12 10.82
N ILE A 223 -8.65 10.16 12.14
CA ILE A 223 -9.84 10.00 12.98
C ILE A 223 -10.33 11.40 13.36
N GLY A 224 -11.63 11.64 13.23
CA GLY A 224 -12.30 12.85 13.69
C GLY A 224 -13.49 12.50 14.56
N TYR A 225 -13.81 13.34 15.53
CA TYR A 225 -15.00 13.21 16.35
C TYR A 225 -15.93 14.40 16.11
N SER A 226 -17.22 14.12 16.04
CA SER A 226 -18.27 15.11 15.91
C SER A 226 -19.33 14.84 16.97
N GLN A 227 -19.77 15.87 17.69
CA GLN A 227 -20.84 15.72 18.68
C GLN A 227 -21.96 16.75 18.49
N SER A 228 -23.16 16.36 18.88
CA SER A 228 -24.35 17.20 18.96
C SER A 228 -25.18 16.82 20.19
N PHE A 229 -25.98 17.76 20.69
CA PHE A 229 -26.83 17.58 21.86
C PHE A 229 -28.29 17.76 21.46
N VAL A 230 -29.01 16.64 21.34
CA VAL A 230 -30.41 16.59 20.90
C VAL A 230 -31.33 16.66 22.10
N LYS A 231 -32.18 17.68 22.14
CA LYS A 231 -33.21 17.86 23.16
C LYS A 231 -34.48 17.10 22.79
N SER A 232 -34.95 16.26 23.71
CA SER A 232 -36.26 15.61 23.65
C SER A 232 -37.15 16.14 24.78
N GLU A 233 -38.40 16.49 24.49
CA GLU A 233 -39.33 17.02 25.52
C GLU A 233 -39.80 15.95 26.53
N LYS A 234 -39.72 14.68 26.13
CA LYS A 234 -40.14 13.51 26.91
C LYS A 234 -39.26 12.32 26.54
N ASP A 235 -39.38 11.23 27.29
CA ASP A 235 -38.75 9.98 26.89
C ASP A 235 -39.34 9.51 25.55
N THR A 236 -38.47 9.24 24.58
CA THR A 236 -38.86 8.92 23.20
C THR A 236 -38.02 7.75 22.69
N ASP A 237 -38.70 6.68 22.26
CA ASP A 237 -38.08 5.57 21.55
C ASP A 237 -38.09 5.84 20.03
N GLY A 238 -37.04 5.40 19.34
CA GLY A 238 -36.96 5.47 17.89
C GLY A 238 -35.73 4.75 17.36
N PHE A 239 -35.24 5.23 16.21
CA PHE A 239 -34.06 4.69 15.54
C PHE A 239 -33.05 5.80 15.28
N LEU A 240 -31.77 5.48 15.52
CA LEU A 240 -30.65 6.25 15.02
C LEU A 240 -30.25 5.66 13.67
N CYS A 241 -30.31 6.50 12.65
CA CYS A 241 -29.98 6.16 11.26
C CYS A 241 -28.71 6.91 10.87
N LEU A 242 -27.69 6.19 10.40
CA LEU A 242 -26.40 6.72 9.98
C LEU A 242 -26.14 6.37 8.51
N GLY A 243 -25.55 7.32 7.79
CA GLY A 243 -24.90 7.07 6.50
C GLY A 243 -23.66 7.94 6.32
N GLY A 244 -22.80 7.59 5.36
CA GLY A 244 -21.70 8.44 4.92
C GLY A 244 -20.46 7.74 4.40
N ALA A 245 -19.37 8.50 4.35
CA ALA A 245 -18.07 8.08 3.82
C ALA A 245 -17.03 7.98 4.94
N GLY A 246 -16.63 6.76 5.28
CA GLY A 246 -15.61 6.48 6.29
C GLY A 246 -15.89 5.21 7.09
N THR A 247 -15.13 5.05 8.16
CA THR A 247 -15.38 4.11 9.26
C THR A 247 -16.10 4.87 10.38
N PHE A 248 -16.98 4.21 11.12
CA PHE A 248 -17.84 4.88 12.10
C PHE A 248 -17.87 4.20 13.46
N LYS A 249 -17.89 5.00 14.53
CA LYS A 249 -18.47 4.60 15.82
C LYS A 249 -19.46 5.66 16.26
N VAL A 250 -20.63 5.24 16.73
CA VAL A 250 -21.66 6.18 17.20
C VAL A 250 -22.07 5.86 18.62
N TRP A 251 -22.05 6.87 19.48
CA TRP A 251 -22.53 6.80 20.86
C TRP A 251 -23.73 7.71 21.05
N VAL A 252 -24.69 7.23 21.85
CA VAL A 252 -25.77 8.05 22.39
C VAL A 252 -25.69 7.97 23.90
N ASN A 253 -25.54 9.12 24.56
CA ASN A 253 -25.37 9.20 26.01
C ASN A 253 -24.25 8.27 26.51
N ASP A 254 -23.09 8.24 25.84
CA ASP A 254 -21.93 7.38 26.15
C ASP A 254 -22.11 5.86 25.94
N ARG A 255 -23.32 5.40 25.57
CA ARG A 255 -23.54 4.03 25.11
C ARG A 255 -23.18 3.92 23.63
N LEU A 256 -22.27 3.01 23.31
CA LEU A 256 -21.90 2.67 21.93
C LEU A 256 -23.07 1.93 21.26
N LEU A 257 -23.53 2.45 20.11
CA LEU A 257 -24.64 1.88 19.35
C LEU A 257 -24.22 1.31 17.99
N ILE A 258 -23.32 1.99 17.27
CA ILE A 258 -22.83 1.58 15.93
C ILE A 258 -21.31 1.42 15.97
N VAL A 259 -20.81 0.36 15.33
CA VAL A 259 -19.39 0.13 15.05
C VAL A 259 -19.26 -0.38 13.62
N GLU A 260 -18.78 0.47 12.72
CA GLU A 260 -18.45 0.12 11.34
C GLU A 260 -16.95 0.34 11.11
N GLN A 261 -16.22 -0.75 10.91
CA GLN A 261 -14.76 -0.78 10.75
C GLN A 261 -14.32 -0.69 9.30
N ASP A 262 -15.21 -0.97 8.35
CA ASP A 262 -14.94 -0.82 6.94
C ASP A 262 -15.16 0.60 6.48
N GLU A 263 -14.15 1.10 5.78
CA GLU A 263 -14.18 2.42 5.18
C GLU A 263 -15.08 2.36 3.94
N ASN A 264 -16.38 2.56 4.18
CA ASN A 264 -17.44 2.45 3.20
C ASN A 264 -17.95 3.83 2.80
N LEU A 265 -18.49 3.94 1.59
CA LEU A 265 -19.34 5.07 1.19
C LEU A 265 -20.77 4.55 1.07
N THR A 266 -21.65 5.02 1.92
CA THR A 266 -23.06 4.61 1.93
C THR A 266 -23.97 5.78 1.56
N GLU A 267 -25.20 5.46 1.20
CA GLU A 267 -26.31 6.42 1.26
C GLU A 267 -26.70 6.73 2.71
N LEU A 268 -27.64 7.66 2.88
CA LEU A 268 -28.29 7.93 4.16
C LEU A 268 -29.05 6.70 4.68
N ASP A 269 -29.15 6.59 6.01
CA ASP A 269 -29.84 5.52 6.73
C ASP A 269 -29.42 4.08 6.40
N GLU A 270 -28.17 3.83 6.01
CA GLU A 270 -27.70 2.44 5.81
C GLU A 270 -27.61 1.68 7.13
N TYR A 271 -27.03 2.30 8.16
CA TYR A 271 -26.86 1.69 9.48
C TYR A 271 -27.97 2.16 10.42
N ASN A 272 -28.82 1.24 10.87
CA ASN A 272 -30.00 1.57 11.67
C ASN A 272 -30.00 0.79 12.98
N VAL A 273 -30.14 1.50 14.10
CA VAL A 273 -30.17 0.89 15.44
C VAL A 273 -31.26 1.51 16.30
N PRO A 274 -31.96 0.72 17.14
CA PRO A 274 -32.91 1.27 18.10
C PRO A 274 -32.20 2.18 19.11
N VAL A 275 -32.83 3.30 19.46
CA VAL A 275 -32.34 4.28 20.42
C VAL A 275 -33.45 4.73 21.36
N HIS A 276 -33.08 5.02 22.60
CA HIS A 276 -33.94 5.64 23.60
C HIS A 276 -33.37 7.03 23.94
N LEU A 277 -34.18 8.07 23.76
CA LEU A 277 -33.83 9.45 24.12
C LEU A 277 -34.54 9.81 25.42
N HIS A 278 -33.76 10.21 26.42
CA HIS A 278 -34.31 10.72 27.68
C HIS A 278 -34.90 12.10 27.51
N ALA A 279 -35.91 12.44 28.32
CA ALA A 279 -36.36 13.82 28.48
C ALA A 279 -35.18 14.73 28.88
N GLY A 280 -34.95 15.81 28.14
CA GLY A 280 -33.76 16.67 28.25
C GLY A 280 -32.80 16.50 27.08
N TYR A 281 -31.52 16.86 27.27
CA TYR A 281 -30.50 16.72 26.24
C TYR A 281 -29.92 15.30 26.22
N ASN A 282 -29.68 14.81 25.02
CA ASN A 282 -29.03 13.54 24.73
C ASN A 282 -27.80 13.82 23.88
N ARG A 283 -26.63 13.35 24.29
CA ARG A 283 -25.38 13.53 23.54
C ARG A 283 -25.31 12.48 22.45
N ILE A 284 -25.11 12.92 21.21
CA ILE A 284 -24.79 12.05 20.08
C ILE A 284 -23.35 12.35 19.66
N LEU A 285 -22.50 11.32 19.69
CA LEU A 285 -21.10 11.41 19.32
C LEU A 285 -20.83 10.46 18.16
N VAL A 286 -20.22 10.97 17.10
CA VAL A 286 -19.79 10.22 15.91
C VAL A 286 -18.27 10.31 15.82
N GLN A 287 -17.60 9.16 15.86
CA GLN A 287 -16.21 9.03 15.43
C GLN A 287 -16.21 8.63 13.97
N THR A 288 -15.55 9.39 13.11
CA THR A 288 -15.36 9.07 11.70
C THR A 288 -13.88 8.88 11.41
N GLY A 289 -13.51 7.74 10.82
CA GLY A 289 -12.15 7.48 10.36
C GLY A 289 -12.07 7.35 8.86
N PHE A 290 -11.06 7.94 8.24
CA PHE A 290 -10.83 7.86 6.79
C PHE A 290 -9.34 7.75 6.47
N THR A 291 -9.05 7.24 5.29
CA THR A 291 -7.72 7.12 4.68
C THR A 291 -7.75 7.69 3.26
N SER A 292 -6.63 7.65 2.55
CA SER A 292 -6.52 8.17 1.17
C SER A 292 -7.43 7.46 0.15
N ARG A 293 -8.15 6.43 0.58
CA ARG A 293 -9.16 5.72 -0.21
C ARG A 293 -10.50 6.46 -0.25
N THR A 294 -10.79 7.31 0.74
CA THR A 294 -12.02 8.11 0.78
C THR A 294 -11.70 9.51 0.27
N SER A 295 -12.31 9.88 -0.86
CA SER A 295 -12.12 11.20 -1.46
C SER A 295 -12.79 12.32 -0.66
N VAL A 296 -13.97 12.08 -0.08
CA VAL A 296 -14.76 13.10 0.63
C VAL A 296 -15.36 12.49 1.92
N PRO A 297 -14.60 12.40 3.03
CA PRO A 297 -15.10 11.84 4.28
C PRO A 297 -16.27 12.66 4.83
N ASN A 298 -17.38 12.00 5.14
CA ASN A 298 -18.61 12.66 5.57
C ASN A 298 -19.51 11.73 6.38
N PHE A 299 -20.53 12.30 7.03
CA PHE A 299 -21.61 11.52 7.61
C PHE A 299 -22.92 12.31 7.68
N ILE A 300 -24.03 11.58 7.87
CA ILE A 300 -25.35 12.12 8.18
C ILE A 300 -25.98 11.28 9.28
N VAL A 301 -26.65 11.92 10.25
CA VAL A 301 -27.40 11.24 11.31
C VAL A 301 -28.83 11.74 11.34
N ARG A 302 -29.78 10.81 11.36
CA ARG A 302 -31.22 11.07 11.49
C ARG A 302 -31.80 10.28 12.66
N LEU A 303 -32.82 10.84 13.31
CA LEU A 303 -33.57 10.19 14.38
C LEU A 303 -35.00 9.95 13.90
N THR A 304 -35.38 8.69 13.75
CA THR A 304 -36.58 8.31 12.99
C THR A 304 -37.45 7.28 13.71
N ASP A 305 -38.65 7.03 13.17
CA ASP A 305 -39.51 5.90 13.51
C ASP A 305 -39.14 4.62 12.72
N ALA A 306 -39.87 3.51 12.93
CA ALA A 306 -39.59 2.23 12.25
C ALA A 306 -39.81 2.23 10.73
N ARG A 307 -40.35 3.32 10.16
CA ARG A 307 -40.51 3.55 8.71
C ARG A 307 -39.64 4.72 8.24
N HIS A 308 -38.61 5.09 8.99
CA HIS A 308 -37.67 6.17 8.71
C HIS A 308 -38.30 7.58 8.59
N HIS A 309 -39.48 7.80 9.18
CA HIS A 309 -40.01 9.16 9.33
C HIS A 309 -39.32 9.86 10.50
N VAL A 310 -38.96 11.13 10.32
CA VAL A 310 -38.27 11.94 11.33
C VAL A 310 -39.12 12.06 12.59
N LEU A 311 -38.50 11.84 13.76
CA LEU A 311 -39.18 12.01 15.05
C LEU A 311 -39.55 13.49 15.28
N PRO A 312 -40.82 13.80 15.62
CA PRO A 312 -41.26 15.18 15.79
C PRO A 312 -40.78 15.77 17.12
N GLY A 313 -40.54 17.09 17.15
CA GLY A 313 -40.29 17.85 18.38
C GLY A 313 -38.85 17.76 18.92
N LEU A 314 -37.91 17.26 18.14
CA LEU A 314 -36.49 17.26 18.48
C LEU A 314 -35.82 18.56 18.03
N THR A 315 -34.88 19.07 18.82
CA THR A 315 -34.01 20.21 18.46
C THR A 315 -32.59 19.92 18.90
N ASP A 316 -31.59 20.30 18.13
CA ASP A 316 -30.18 20.03 18.40
C ASP A 316 -29.32 21.29 18.58
N THR A 317 -28.16 21.15 19.22
CA THR A 317 -27.17 22.21 19.40
C THR A 317 -25.75 21.63 19.44
N SER A 318 -24.76 22.37 18.95
CA SER A 318 -23.35 21.97 18.97
C SER A 318 -22.67 22.21 20.32
N GLY A 319 -23.21 23.13 21.13
CA GLY A 319 -22.62 23.49 22.42
C GLY A 319 -22.88 22.42 23.48
N ALA A 320 -21.83 22.04 24.21
CA ALA A 320 -21.91 21.00 25.24
C ALA A 320 -23.02 21.25 26.27
N GLN A 321 -23.91 20.26 26.43
CA GLN A 321 -25.03 20.28 27.39
C GLN A 321 -24.88 19.19 28.45
N LEU A 322 -25.63 19.33 29.55
CA LEU A 322 -25.80 18.25 30.53
C LEU A 322 -26.78 17.20 29.96
N TYR A 323 -26.36 15.93 29.98
CA TYR A 323 -27.14 14.77 29.56
C TYR A 323 -27.03 13.67 30.62
N LEU A 324 -27.87 12.64 30.53
CA LEU A 324 -27.83 11.48 31.41
C LEU A 324 -27.03 10.35 30.74
N PRO A 325 -25.85 9.94 31.25
CA PRO A 325 -25.09 8.83 30.67
C PRO A 325 -25.80 7.48 30.78
N ASP A 326 -25.73 6.69 29.71
CA ASP A 326 -26.12 5.28 29.64
C ASP A 326 -24.86 4.41 29.77
N THR A 327 -24.85 3.55 30.79
CA THR A 327 -23.71 2.69 31.14
C THR A 327 -23.76 1.31 30.51
N LEU A 328 -24.81 1.00 29.73
CA LEU A 328 -24.93 -0.28 29.04
C LEU A 328 -23.78 -0.46 28.04
N ARG A 329 -23.19 -1.66 28.05
CA ARG A 329 -22.02 -2.01 27.21
C ARG A 329 -22.38 -2.88 25.99
N THR A 330 -23.62 -3.37 25.93
CA THR A 330 -24.09 -4.24 24.84
C THR A 330 -24.54 -3.42 23.65
N LEU A 331 -24.00 -3.73 22.46
CA LEU A 331 -24.47 -3.19 21.19
C LEU A 331 -25.93 -3.60 20.95
N PRO A 332 -26.80 -2.68 20.50
CA PRO A 332 -28.13 -3.06 20.01
C PRO A 332 -28.01 -3.90 18.73
N ALA A 333 -29.06 -4.67 18.41
CA ALA A 333 -29.15 -5.36 17.14
C ALA A 333 -29.40 -4.34 16.01
N GLU A 334 -28.55 -4.37 14.98
CA GLU A 334 -28.73 -3.58 13.77
C GLU A 334 -29.96 -4.06 13.00
N ILE A 335 -30.68 -3.11 12.42
CA ILE A 335 -31.83 -3.35 11.56
C ILE A 335 -31.39 -3.18 10.12
N PRO A 336 -31.52 -4.21 9.27
CA PRO A 336 -31.13 -4.10 7.88
C PRO A 336 -31.91 -3.00 7.17
N HIS A 337 -31.24 -2.24 6.31
CA HIS A 337 -31.87 -1.27 5.41
C HIS A 337 -33.10 -1.88 4.70
N PHE A 338 -34.19 -1.12 4.54
CA PHE A 338 -35.50 -1.65 4.15
C PHE A 338 -35.47 -2.42 2.81
N ALA A 339 -34.65 -1.96 1.86
CA ALA A 339 -34.49 -2.61 0.56
C ALA A 339 -33.70 -3.92 0.67
N VAL A 340 -32.65 -3.95 1.50
CA VAL A 340 -31.86 -5.17 1.80
C VAL A 340 -32.76 -6.21 2.44
N ALA A 341 -33.49 -5.84 3.50
CA ALA A 341 -34.43 -6.73 4.18
C ALA A 341 -35.48 -7.32 3.23
N TYR A 342 -35.99 -6.50 2.30
CA TYR A 342 -36.97 -6.94 1.31
C TYR A 342 -36.41 -7.99 0.36
N PHE A 343 -35.28 -7.73 -0.32
CA PHE A 343 -34.73 -8.67 -1.31
C PHE A 343 -34.12 -9.93 -0.66
N GLN A 344 -33.57 -9.82 0.55
CA GLN A 344 -33.19 -11.00 1.35
C GLN A 344 -34.40 -11.88 1.64
N ALA A 345 -35.54 -11.31 2.04
CA ALA A 345 -36.77 -12.07 2.26
C ALA A 345 -37.32 -12.71 0.98
N GLN A 346 -37.11 -12.09 -0.20
CA GLN A 346 -37.46 -12.72 -1.48
C GLN A 346 -36.54 -13.92 -1.78
N LEU A 347 -35.23 -13.80 -1.58
CA LEU A 347 -34.28 -14.89 -1.78
C LEU A 347 -34.45 -16.03 -0.78
N GLN A 348 -34.86 -15.74 0.45
CA GLN A 348 -35.23 -16.80 1.40
C GLN A 348 -36.44 -17.62 0.93
N LYS A 349 -37.41 -16.98 0.26
CA LYS A 349 -38.57 -17.67 -0.33
C LYS A 349 -38.21 -18.41 -1.61
N ASN A 350 -37.33 -17.85 -2.44
CA ASN A 350 -36.85 -18.45 -3.68
C ASN A 350 -35.34 -18.20 -3.87
N PRO A 351 -34.47 -19.10 -3.38
CA PRO A 351 -33.01 -18.92 -3.47
C PRO A 351 -32.44 -18.88 -4.88
N ASN A 352 -33.22 -19.29 -5.90
CA ASN A 352 -32.79 -19.30 -7.30
C ASN A 352 -33.31 -18.09 -8.11
N ASP A 353 -33.96 -17.11 -7.49
CA ASP A 353 -34.45 -15.92 -8.19
C ASP A 353 -33.32 -14.92 -8.48
N ILE A 354 -32.80 -14.98 -9.70
CA ILE A 354 -31.66 -14.18 -10.16
C ILE A 354 -31.94 -12.69 -10.08
N THR A 355 -33.15 -12.23 -10.43
CA THR A 355 -33.48 -10.79 -10.36
C THR A 355 -33.43 -10.27 -8.92
N SER A 356 -33.94 -11.03 -7.96
CA SER A 356 -33.82 -10.63 -6.54
C SER A 356 -32.36 -10.59 -6.07
N ALA A 357 -31.52 -11.51 -6.54
CA ALA A 357 -30.08 -11.50 -6.27
C ALA A 357 -29.39 -10.27 -6.89
N LEU A 358 -29.72 -9.94 -8.15
CA LEU A 358 -29.22 -8.75 -8.84
C LEU A 358 -29.66 -7.44 -8.16
N LEU A 359 -30.92 -7.35 -7.73
CA LEU A 359 -31.44 -6.16 -7.02
C LEU A 359 -30.86 -6.02 -5.61
N LEU A 360 -30.66 -7.13 -4.89
CA LEU A 360 -29.93 -7.12 -3.62
C LEU A 360 -28.48 -6.68 -3.83
N SER A 361 -27.82 -7.21 -4.86
CA SER A 361 -26.46 -6.81 -5.24
C SER A 361 -26.37 -5.32 -5.59
N LYS A 362 -27.32 -4.79 -6.36
CA LYS A 362 -27.40 -3.35 -6.67
C LYS A 362 -27.64 -2.49 -5.42
N THR A 363 -28.45 -2.98 -4.49
CA THR A 363 -28.66 -2.31 -3.19
C THR A 363 -27.33 -2.23 -2.42
N TYR A 364 -26.56 -3.32 -2.37
CA TYR A 364 -25.22 -3.32 -1.76
C TYR A 364 -24.23 -2.42 -2.50
N ILE A 365 -24.21 -2.44 -3.84
CA ILE A 365 -23.34 -1.58 -4.67
C ILE A 365 -23.66 -0.10 -4.43
N ARG A 366 -24.94 0.26 -4.31
CA ARG A 366 -25.35 1.63 -3.99
C ARG A 366 -24.75 2.12 -2.66
N ASN A 367 -24.60 1.22 -1.69
CA ASN A 367 -23.92 1.48 -0.42
C ASN A 367 -22.42 1.10 -0.44
N ARG A 368 -21.84 0.91 -1.62
CA ARG A 368 -20.45 0.44 -1.86
C ARG A 368 -20.03 -0.79 -1.05
N GLN A 369 -20.98 -1.62 -0.64
CA GLN A 369 -20.74 -2.89 0.06
C GLN A 369 -20.40 -4.00 -0.95
N TYR A 370 -19.32 -3.80 -1.70
CA TYR A 370 -18.89 -4.66 -2.81
C TYR A 370 -18.70 -6.13 -2.41
N ASP A 371 -18.13 -6.39 -1.23
CA ASP A 371 -17.89 -7.76 -0.74
C ASP A 371 -19.22 -8.51 -0.51
N LYS A 372 -20.25 -7.82 0.01
CA LYS A 372 -21.61 -8.39 0.17
C LYS A 372 -22.28 -8.60 -1.18
N ALA A 373 -22.10 -7.67 -2.13
CA ALA A 373 -22.59 -7.79 -3.50
C ALA A 373 -21.97 -9.01 -4.23
N LYS A 374 -20.64 -9.15 -4.17
CA LYS A 374 -19.86 -10.29 -4.70
C LYS A 374 -20.37 -11.60 -4.11
N ALA A 375 -20.53 -11.68 -2.79
CA ALA A 375 -21.02 -12.89 -2.11
C ALA A 375 -22.43 -13.32 -2.57
N VAL A 376 -23.32 -12.38 -2.89
CA VAL A 376 -24.67 -12.68 -3.39
C VAL A 376 -24.64 -13.19 -4.84
N LEU A 377 -23.83 -12.59 -5.71
CA LEU A 377 -23.81 -12.94 -7.14
C LEU A 377 -22.86 -14.07 -7.50
N HIS A 378 -21.81 -14.33 -6.71
CA HIS A 378 -20.80 -15.34 -7.00
C HIS A 378 -21.41 -16.74 -7.29
N PRO A 379 -22.40 -17.27 -6.55
CA PRO A 379 -23.00 -18.57 -6.86
C PRO A 379 -23.68 -18.60 -8.24
N PHE A 380 -24.29 -17.49 -8.66
CA PHE A 380 -24.93 -17.37 -9.98
C PHE A 380 -23.90 -17.23 -11.10
N TYR A 381 -22.84 -16.46 -10.87
CA TYR A 381 -21.71 -16.34 -11.80
C TYR A 381 -21.06 -17.69 -12.08
N ILE A 382 -20.75 -18.48 -11.05
CA ILE A 382 -20.17 -19.83 -11.22
C ILE A 382 -21.13 -20.77 -11.97
N LYS A 383 -22.43 -20.65 -11.70
CA LYS A 383 -23.45 -21.50 -12.34
C LYS A 383 -23.68 -21.14 -13.81
N TYR A 384 -23.60 -19.85 -14.16
CA TYR A 384 -23.88 -19.32 -15.50
C TYR A 384 -22.74 -18.43 -16.01
N PRO A 385 -21.53 -18.98 -16.19
CA PRO A 385 -20.34 -18.15 -16.43
C PRO A 385 -20.29 -17.55 -17.85
N GLN A 386 -21.21 -17.94 -18.75
CA GLN A 386 -21.35 -17.39 -20.10
C GLN A 386 -22.54 -16.42 -20.25
N ASP A 387 -23.31 -16.21 -19.18
CA ASP A 387 -24.39 -15.22 -19.16
C ASP A 387 -23.77 -13.82 -19.03
N VAL A 388 -23.90 -13.03 -20.10
CA VAL A 388 -23.23 -11.73 -20.20
C VAL A 388 -23.80 -10.69 -19.24
N VAL A 389 -25.07 -10.84 -18.84
CA VAL A 389 -25.73 -9.95 -17.87
C VAL A 389 -25.21 -10.25 -16.47
N ILE A 390 -25.17 -11.52 -16.07
CA ILE A 390 -24.61 -11.92 -14.77
C ILE A 390 -23.12 -11.57 -14.71
N LEU A 391 -22.36 -11.83 -15.78
CA LEU A 391 -20.94 -11.49 -15.86
C LEU A 391 -20.71 -9.98 -15.69
N SER A 392 -21.45 -9.14 -16.41
CA SER A 392 -21.37 -7.68 -16.27
C SER A 392 -21.74 -7.20 -14.87
N GLN A 393 -22.80 -7.75 -14.26
CA GLN A 393 -23.19 -7.38 -12.90
C GLN A 393 -22.19 -7.89 -11.85
N TYR A 394 -21.54 -9.02 -12.08
CA TYR A 394 -20.48 -9.53 -11.22
C TYR A 394 -19.20 -8.69 -11.34
N ILE A 395 -18.84 -8.23 -12.55
CA ILE A 395 -17.76 -7.24 -12.76
C ILE A 395 -18.01 -5.97 -11.93
N ASN A 396 -19.25 -5.47 -11.90
CA ASN A 396 -19.62 -4.31 -11.07
C ASN A 396 -19.47 -4.59 -9.55
N CYS A 397 -19.50 -5.85 -9.12
CA CYS A 397 -19.28 -6.22 -7.71
C CYS A 397 -17.81 -6.18 -7.30
N LEU A 398 -16.86 -6.18 -8.23
CA LEU A 398 -15.42 -6.15 -7.92
C LEU A 398 -14.92 -4.76 -7.49
N GLY A 399 -15.73 -3.72 -7.73
CA GLY A 399 -15.49 -2.34 -7.27
C GLY A 399 -14.23 -1.67 -7.86
N GLU A 400 -14.06 -0.36 -7.62
CA GLU A 400 -13.04 0.45 -8.31
C GLU A 400 -11.57 0.22 -7.87
N SER A 401 -11.27 -0.55 -6.81
CA SER A 401 -9.88 -0.57 -6.26
C SER A 401 -9.34 -1.91 -5.72
N LYS A 402 -10.16 -2.91 -5.40
CA LYS A 402 -9.68 -4.12 -4.70
C LYS A 402 -9.11 -5.18 -5.64
N ASP A 403 -9.78 -5.50 -6.75
CA ASP A 403 -9.46 -6.66 -7.62
C ASP A 403 -9.25 -6.29 -9.10
N LYS A 404 -8.45 -5.26 -9.40
CA LYS A 404 -8.21 -4.80 -10.79
C LYS A 404 -7.81 -5.94 -11.74
N THR A 405 -7.02 -6.91 -11.29
CA THR A 405 -6.60 -8.05 -12.13
C THR A 405 -7.75 -9.00 -12.48
N GLU A 406 -8.53 -9.47 -11.49
CA GLU A 406 -9.72 -10.32 -11.72
C GLU A 406 -10.73 -9.57 -12.62
N MET A 407 -10.94 -8.29 -12.33
CA MET A 407 -11.81 -7.44 -13.14
C MET A 407 -11.37 -7.39 -14.61
N LEU A 408 -10.08 -7.20 -14.89
CA LEU A 408 -9.56 -7.18 -16.26
C LEU A 408 -9.74 -8.53 -16.97
N GLU A 409 -9.49 -9.66 -16.29
CA GLU A 409 -9.74 -10.99 -16.86
C GLU A 409 -11.21 -11.21 -17.22
N LEU A 410 -12.13 -10.79 -16.35
CA LEU A 410 -13.56 -10.88 -16.60
C LEU A 410 -14.04 -9.92 -17.70
N ILE A 411 -13.44 -8.72 -17.79
CA ILE A 411 -13.69 -7.79 -18.88
C ILE A 411 -13.27 -8.43 -20.21
N GLU A 412 -12.08 -9.03 -20.32
CA GLU A 412 -11.65 -9.72 -21.55
C GLU A 412 -12.60 -10.87 -21.93
N ARG A 413 -13.10 -11.60 -20.94
CA ARG A 413 -14.13 -12.61 -21.17
C ARG A 413 -15.43 -12.01 -21.69
N LEU A 414 -15.89 -10.90 -21.11
CA LEU A 414 -17.09 -10.19 -21.56
C LEU A 414 -16.92 -9.73 -23.02
N LYS A 415 -15.75 -9.20 -23.38
CA LYS A 415 -15.41 -8.82 -24.76
C LYS A 415 -15.51 -10.00 -25.73
N ALA A 416 -15.05 -11.18 -25.33
CA ALA A 416 -15.12 -12.38 -26.15
C ALA A 416 -16.56 -12.90 -26.35
N LEU A 417 -17.44 -12.70 -25.37
CA LEU A 417 -18.82 -13.17 -25.39
C LEU A 417 -19.79 -12.21 -26.09
N ASP A 418 -19.59 -10.90 -25.91
CA ASP A 418 -20.41 -9.85 -26.51
C ASP A 418 -19.54 -8.71 -27.09
N PRO A 419 -18.80 -8.98 -28.19
CA PRO A 419 -17.91 -8.00 -28.81
C PRO A 419 -18.64 -6.81 -29.42
N GLN A 420 -19.97 -6.88 -29.55
CA GLN A 420 -20.82 -5.82 -30.09
C GLN A 420 -21.46 -4.97 -28.99
N ASN A 421 -21.18 -5.26 -27.70
CA ASN A 421 -21.67 -4.43 -26.60
C ASN A 421 -21.09 -3.01 -26.69
N TYR A 422 -21.92 -2.00 -26.42
CA TYR A 422 -21.52 -0.59 -26.47
C TYR A 422 -20.29 -0.29 -25.60
N TRP A 423 -20.27 -0.77 -24.35
CA TRP A 423 -19.18 -0.52 -23.42
C TRP A 423 -17.89 -1.26 -23.82
N VAL A 424 -18.03 -2.47 -24.38
CA VAL A 424 -16.90 -3.22 -24.96
C VAL A 424 -16.26 -2.47 -26.13
N LEU A 425 -17.06 -1.90 -27.03
CA LEU A 425 -16.56 -1.13 -28.16
C LEU A 425 -15.87 0.18 -27.71
N LEU A 426 -16.36 0.83 -26.64
CA LEU A 426 -15.68 1.99 -26.05
C LEU A 426 -14.31 1.63 -25.47
N GLU A 427 -14.21 0.52 -24.74
CA GLU A 427 -12.94 0.07 -24.19
C GLU A 427 -11.97 -0.43 -25.28
N GLU A 428 -12.48 -1.05 -26.33
CA GLU A 428 -11.66 -1.44 -27.47
C GLU A 428 -11.12 -0.21 -28.22
N SER A 429 -11.93 0.85 -28.37
CA SER A 429 -11.45 2.13 -28.90
C SER A 429 -10.36 2.74 -28.02
N ASN A 430 -10.46 2.64 -26.68
CA ASN A 430 -9.40 3.08 -25.75
C ASN A 430 -8.10 2.31 -25.95
N ARG A 431 -8.19 0.97 -25.98
CA ARG A 431 -7.02 0.09 -26.20
C ARG A 431 -6.31 0.43 -27.51
N LEU A 432 -7.07 0.54 -28.59
CA LEU A 432 -6.54 0.93 -29.91
C LEU A 432 -5.91 2.34 -29.87
N THR A 433 -6.46 3.25 -29.07
CA THR A 433 -5.87 4.59 -28.86
C THR A 433 -4.51 4.52 -28.15
N GLU A 434 -4.40 3.71 -27.11
CA GLU A 434 -3.14 3.48 -26.38
C GLU A 434 -2.07 2.81 -27.26
N GLU A 435 -2.49 1.89 -28.12
CA GLU A 435 -1.64 1.24 -29.13
C GLU A 435 -1.35 2.12 -30.36
N SER A 436 -1.80 3.39 -30.34
CA SER A 436 -1.63 4.37 -31.42
C SER A 436 -2.27 3.96 -32.77
N GLN A 437 -3.25 3.06 -32.75
CA GLN A 437 -4.08 2.65 -33.90
C GLN A 437 -5.32 3.54 -34.03
N PHE A 438 -5.09 4.85 -34.25
CA PHE A 438 -6.14 5.86 -34.19
C PHE A 438 -7.28 5.71 -35.23
N PRO A 439 -7.02 5.35 -36.50
CA PRO A 439 -8.11 5.13 -37.48
C PRO A 439 -9.06 4.00 -37.07
N GLU A 440 -8.51 2.88 -36.61
CA GLU A 440 -9.26 1.72 -36.13
C GLU A 440 -10.01 2.05 -34.84
N ALA A 441 -9.38 2.80 -33.93
CA ALA A 441 -10.02 3.30 -32.71
C ALA A 441 -11.24 4.19 -33.03
N LEU A 442 -11.12 5.03 -34.07
CA LEU A 442 -12.20 5.91 -34.51
C LEU A 442 -13.33 5.13 -35.19
N ASP A 443 -13.04 4.15 -36.05
CA ASP A 443 -14.09 3.30 -36.65
C ASP A 443 -14.85 2.49 -35.60
N THR A 444 -14.12 1.96 -34.61
CA THR A 444 -14.69 1.26 -33.46
C THR A 444 -15.60 2.18 -32.63
N LEU A 445 -15.16 3.41 -32.35
CA LEU A 445 -15.97 4.42 -31.67
C LEU A 445 -17.23 4.78 -32.46
N LEU A 446 -17.11 4.98 -33.78
CA LEU A 446 -18.25 5.24 -34.66
C LEU A 446 -19.20 4.04 -34.74
N HIS A 447 -18.70 2.82 -34.55
CA HIS A 447 -19.54 1.65 -34.39
C HIS A 447 -20.38 1.73 -33.11
N ALA A 448 -19.76 2.05 -31.98
CA ALA A 448 -20.49 2.26 -30.72
C ALA A 448 -21.58 3.33 -30.89
N GLU A 449 -21.31 4.42 -31.60
CA GLU A 449 -22.30 5.47 -31.91
C GLU A 449 -23.44 4.98 -32.81
N ARG A 450 -23.19 4.08 -33.77
CA ARG A 450 -24.25 3.50 -34.60
C ARG A 450 -25.23 2.67 -33.79
N LEU A 451 -24.79 2.06 -32.69
CA LEU A 451 -25.62 1.28 -31.79
C LEU A 451 -26.46 2.17 -30.87
N MET A 452 -25.84 3.21 -30.30
CA MET A 452 -26.40 3.93 -29.14
C MET A 452 -26.62 5.43 -29.35
N GLY A 453 -26.30 5.94 -30.53
CA GLY A 453 -26.23 7.37 -30.80
C GLY A 453 -24.94 8.02 -30.29
N GLU A 454 -24.71 9.26 -30.73
CA GLU A 454 -23.61 10.08 -30.26
C GLU A 454 -23.89 10.63 -28.85
N ARG A 455 -22.87 10.60 -27.98
CA ARG A 455 -22.93 11.06 -26.58
C ARG A 455 -21.72 11.93 -26.27
N GLU A 456 -21.72 12.58 -25.10
CA GLU A 456 -20.61 13.41 -24.64
C GLU A 456 -19.27 12.65 -24.61
N VAL A 457 -19.28 11.43 -24.06
CA VAL A 457 -18.10 10.55 -24.01
C VAL A 457 -17.56 10.18 -25.40
N THR A 458 -18.46 9.97 -26.38
CA THR A 458 -18.03 9.62 -27.75
C THR A 458 -17.54 10.84 -28.50
N LEU A 459 -18.14 12.01 -28.28
CA LEU A 459 -17.65 13.29 -28.80
C LEU A 459 -16.23 13.58 -28.32
N GLU A 460 -15.97 13.48 -27.02
CA GLU A 460 -14.66 13.76 -26.44
C GLU A 460 -13.58 12.84 -27.02
N LYS A 461 -13.83 11.53 -27.06
CA LYS A 461 -12.90 10.56 -27.65
C LYS A 461 -12.65 10.83 -29.13
N LYS A 462 -13.71 11.17 -29.90
CA LYS A 462 -13.61 11.52 -31.32
C LYS A 462 -12.69 12.72 -31.52
N VAL A 463 -12.82 13.76 -30.70
CA VAL A 463 -11.94 14.95 -30.73
C VAL A 463 -10.49 14.59 -30.41
N ILE A 464 -10.25 13.76 -29.39
CA ILE A 464 -8.90 13.27 -29.02
C ILE A 464 -8.27 12.49 -30.19
N LEU A 465 -9.00 11.55 -30.77
CA LEU A 465 -8.53 10.73 -31.88
C LEU A 465 -8.19 11.55 -33.12
N LEU A 466 -9.07 12.47 -33.51
CA LEU A 466 -8.83 13.39 -34.62
C LEU A 466 -7.61 14.29 -34.37
N SER A 467 -7.39 14.71 -33.12
CA SER A 467 -6.21 15.47 -32.71
C SER A 467 -4.92 14.65 -32.88
N LYS A 468 -4.89 13.41 -32.38
CA LYS A 468 -3.76 12.48 -32.53
C LYS A 468 -3.45 12.16 -33.99
N MET A 469 -4.48 12.08 -34.84
CA MET A 469 -4.36 11.90 -36.29
C MET A 469 -4.01 13.19 -37.05
N GLN A 470 -3.89 14.33 -36.36
CA GLN A 470 -3.66 15.66 -36.95
C GLN A 470 -4.71 16.05 -38.00
N GLN A 471 -5.94 15.54 -37.88
CA GLN A 471 -7.07 15.84 -38.76
C GLN A 471 -7.81 17.10 -38.31
N VAL A 472 -7.13 18.24 -38.42
CA VAL A 472 -7.58 19.53 -37.87
C VAL A 472 -8.97 19.94 -38.39
N ASP A 473 -9.23 19.83 -39.70
CA ASP A 473 -10.54 20.23 -40.27
C ASP A 473 -11.70 19.37 -39.74
N SER A 474 -11.47 18.06 -39.62
CA SER A 474 -12.47 17.13 -39.08
C SER A 474 -12.67 17.32 -37.59
N LEU A 475 -11.61 17.64 -36.84
CA LEU A 475 -11.68 17.99 -35.43
C LEU A 475 -12.54 19.24 -35.23
N ILE A 476 -12.28 20.31 -35.99
CA ILE A 476 -13.03 21.58 -35.92
C ILE A 476 -14.51 21.34 -36.24
N ALA A 477 -14.80 20.58 -37.30
CA ALA A 477 -16.16 20.22 -37.67
C ALA A 477 -16.87 19.41 -36.57
N THR A 478 -16.16 18.46 -35.95
CA THR A 478 -16.67 17.63 -34.86
C THR A 478 -16.99 18.45 -33.62
N VAL A 479 -16.11 19.36 -33.21
CA VAL A 479 -16.35 20.24 -32.05
C VAL A 479 -17.59 21.11 -32.28
N ARG A 480 -17.72 21.71 -33.48
CA ARG A 480 -18.90 22.51 -33.83
C ARG A 480 -20.19 21.70 -33.82
N HIS A 481 -20.18 20.52 -34.45
CA HIS A 481 -21.33 19.61 -34.47
C HIS A 481 -21.74 19.19 -33.05
N GLY A 482 -20.76 18.82 -32.23
CA GLY A 482 -20.97 18.43 -30.84
C GLY A 482 -21.62 19.53 -30.02
N TYR A 483 -21.12 20.77 -30.13
CA TYR A 483 -21.71 21.92 -29.44
C TYR A 483 -23.12 22.25 -29.94
N GLU A 484 -23.39 22.19 -31.24
CA GLU A 484 -24.73 22.41 -31.82
C GLU A 484 -25.74 21.36 -31.35
N LYS A 485 -25.33 20.10 -31.27
CA LYS A 485 -26.18 18.96 -30.90
C LYS A 485 -26.38 18.84 -29.39
N MET A 486 -25.39 19.23 -28.60
CA MET A 486 -25.38 19.12 -27.14
C MET A 486 -25.05 20.47 -26.47
N PRO A 487 -25.87 21.52 -26.66
CA PRO A 487 -25.57 22.87 -26.17
C PRO A 487 -25.55 23.00 -24.64
N GLY A 488 -26.02 21.98 -23.90
CA GLY A 488 -25.94 21.90 -22.43
C GLY A 488 -24.69 21.19 -21.88
N SER A 489 -23.86 20.58 -22.73
CA SER A 489 -22.64 19.87 -22.30
C SER A 489 -21.50 20.85 -21.99
N SER A 490 -20.95 20.78 -20.77
CA SER A 490 -19.77 21.58 -20.38
C SER A 490 -18.51 21.12 -21.12
N VAL A 491 -18.39 19.84 -21.47
CA VAL A 491 -17.26 19.33 -22.27
C VAL A 491 -17.29 19.92 -23.68
N ALA A 492 -18.44 19.87 -24.35
CA ALA A 492 -18.62 20.44 -25.69
C ALA A 492 -18.38 21.96 -25.69
N LEU A 493 -18.87 22.67 -24.66
CA LEU A 493 -18.58 24.10 -24.46
C LEU A 493 -17.08 24.36 -24.33
N SER A 494 -16.37 23.63 -23.45
CA SER A 494 -14.94 23.81 -23.22
C SER A 494 -14.12 23.64 -24.50
N MET A 495 -14.47 22.64 -25.32
CA MET A 495 -13.83 22.43 -26.63
C MET A 495 -14.11 23.59 -27.60
N MET A 496 -15.36 24.05 -27.68
CA MET A 496 -15.75 25.17 -28.54
C MET A 496 -15.12 26.49 -28.08
N PHE A 497 -14.99 26.70 -26.76
CA PHE A 497 -14.31 27.85 -26.16
C PHE A 497 -12.84 27.90 -26.55
N VAL A 498 -12.10 26.79 -26.39
CA VAL A 498 -10.70 26.69 -26.80
C VAL A 498 -10.56 26.91 -28.31
N LEU A 499 -11.47 26.35 -29.11
CA LEU A 499 -11.49 26.56 -30.56
C LEU A 499 -11.62 28.05 -30.92
N GLU A 500 -12.60 28.76 -30.34
CA GLU A 500 -12.79 30.19 -30.62
C GLU A 500 -11.63 31.04 -30.08
N ARG A 501 -11.17 30.78 -28.85
CA ARG A 501 -10.10 31.57 -28.19
C ARG A 501 -8.75 31.37 -28.85
N ASP A 502 -8.34 30.12 -29.04
CA ASP A 502 -6.95 29.79 -29.37
C ASP A 502 -6.74 29.51 -30.85
N VAL A 503 -7.73 28.94 -31.55
CA VAL A 503 -7.62 28.63 -32.98
C VAL A 503 -8.14 29.78 -33.84
N GLN A 504 -9.36 30.25 -33.58
CA GLN A 504 -9.94 31.38 -34.33
C GLN A 504 -9.41 32.74 -33.86
N LYS A 505 -8.71 32.78 -32.71
CA LYS A 505 -8.24 34.02 -32.06
C LYS A 505 -9.39 35.02 -31.82
N ASN A 506 -10.61 34.51 -31.66
CA ASN A 506 -11.82 35.29 -31.45
C ASN A 506 -12.24 35.26 -29.98
N ARG A 507 -11.48 36.01 -29.18
CA ARG A 507 -11.63 36.06 -27.73
C ARG A 507 -13.01 36.58 -27.28
N ALA A 508 -13.64 37.46 -28.07
CA ALA A 508 -14.98 37.97 -27.79
C ALA A 508 -16.07 36.91 -27.98
N ALA A 509 -15.99 36.10 -29.05
CA ALA A 509 -16.92 34.98 -29.23
C ALA A 509 -16.72 33.90 -28.17
N ALA A 510 -15.46 33.60 -27.82
CA ALA A 510 -15.13 32.64 -26.77
C ALA A 510 -15.71 33.06 -25.41
N LEU A 511 -15.52 34.33 -25.00
CA LEU A 511 -16.11 34.86 -23.77
C LEU A 511 -17.64 34.74 -23.79
N LYS A 512 -18.27 35.09 -24.91
CA LYS A 512 -19.72 35.02 -25.06
C LYS A 512 -20.27 33.59 -24.88
N LEU A 513 -19.56 32.57 -25.34
CA LEU A 513 -19.95 31.16 -25.12
C LEU A 513 -20.04 30.83 -23.61
N LEU A 514 -19.05 31.26 -22.82
CA LEU A 514 -19.04 31.06 -21.37
C LEU A 514 -20.16 31.85 -20.68
N GLU A 515 -20.39 33.10 -21.08
CA GLU A 515 -21.50 33.93 -20.57
C GLU A 515 -22.85 33.29 -20.86
N ASP A 516 -23.11 32.92 -22.12
CA ASP A 516 -24.38 32.32 -22.56
C ASP A 516 -24.66 30.99 -21.83
N TYR A 517 -23.63 30.16 -21.61
CA TYR A 517 -23.78 28.90 -20.88
C TYR A 517 -24.10 29.11 -19.39
N ASN A 518 -23.35 30.00 -18.73
CA ASN A 518 -23.54 30.30 -17.31
C ASN A 518 -24.92 30.95 -17.03
N GLU A 519 -25.44 31.74 -17.98
CA GLU A 519 -26.77 32.35 -17.88
C GLU A 519 -27.92 31.37 -18.17
N ASN A 520 -27.80 30.51 -19.20
CA ASN A 520 -28.96 29.81 -19.78
C ASN A 520 -29.02 28.29 -19.56
N GLN A 521 -27.90 27.62 -19.30
CA GLN A 521 -27.83 26.15 -19.33
C GLN A 521 -27.66 25.54 -17.93
N GLN A 522 -26.52 25.78 -17.27
CA GLN A 522 -26.17 25.13 -16.00
C GLN A 522 -25.08 25.92 -15.25
N SER A 523 -25.18 25.98 -13.92
CA SER A 523 -24.07 26.43 -13.07
C SER A 523 -22.99 25.35 -13.02
N ASN A 524 -21.81 25.63 -13.54
CA ASN A 524 -20.66 24.72 -13.53
C ASN A 524 -19.39 25.45 -13.05
N PHE A 525 -18.68 24.87 -12.08
CA PHE A 525 -17.53 25.51 -11.43
C PHE A 525 -16.36 25.76 -12.40
N ASP A 526 -16.01 24.79 -13.25
CA ASP A 526 -14.90 24.92 -14.21
C ASP A 526 -15.18 26.00 -15.26
N VAL A 527 -16.45 26.09 -15.71
CA VAL A 527 -16.91 27.16 -16.60
C VAL A 527 -16.83 28.52 -15.91
N GLN A 528 -17.27 28.61 -14.65
CA GLN A 528 -17.20 29.86 -13.87
C GLN A 528 -15.76 30.30 -13.59
N LYS A 529 -14.87 29.37 -13.28
CA LYS A 529 -13.43 29.64 -13.13
C LYS A 529 -12.83 30.15 -14.43
N SER A 530 -13.11 29.50 -15.56
CA SER A 530 -12.66 29.94 -16.88
C SER A 530 -13.20 31.34 -17.23
N LEU A 531 -14.44 31.63 -16.83
CA LEU A 531 -15.07 32.94 -17.01
C LEU A 531 -14.38 34.02 -16.16
N VAL A 532 -14.01 33.72 -14.91
CA VAL A 532 -13.21 34.60 -14.05
C VAL A 532 -11.85 34.88 -14.66
N ASP A 533 -11.10 33.85 -15.06
CA ASP A 533 -9.76 33.98 -15.66
C ASP A 533 -9.82 34.87 -16.92
N GLU A 534 -10.87 34.70 -17.72
CA GLU A 534 -11.09 35.47 -18.94
C GLU A 534 -11.47 36.94 -18.66
N TYR A 535 -12.32 37.20 -17.67
CA TYR A 535 -12.62 38.56 -17.23
C TYR A 535 -11.40 39.26 -16.65
N GLU A 536 -10.61 38.58 -15.81
CA GLU A 536 -9.37 39.14 -15.25
C GLU A 536 -8.36 39.50 -16.35
N ALA A 537 -8.16 38.60 -17.31
CA ALA A 537 -7.25 38.83 -18.43
C ALA A 537 -7.69 39.98 -19.37
N GLN A 538 -8.97 40.34 -19.34
CA GLN A 538 -9.52 41.50 -20.05
C GLN A 538 -9.74 42.73 -19.14
N SER A 539 -9.25 42.69 -17.89
CA SER A 539 -9.41 43.76 -16.90
C SER A 539 -10.89 44.11 -16.59
N MET A 540 -11.79 43.13 -16.68
CA MET A 540 -13.22 43.24 -16.35
C MET A 540 -13.49 42.85 -14.88
N GLU A 541 -12.87 43.57 -13.94
CA GLU A 541 -12.85 43.20 -12.51
C GLU A 541 -14.25 43.08 -11.87
N ASP A 542 -15.18 43.99 -12.19
CA ASP A 542 -16.55 43.94 -11.63
C ASP A 542 -17.29 42.65 -12.01
N LYS A 543 -17.09 42.17 -13.25
CA LYS A 543 -17.71 40.93 -13.72
C LYS A 543 -17.07 39.70 -13.08
N ALA A 544 -15.74 39.67 -13.00
CA ALA A 544 -15.01 38.61 -12.28
C ALA A 544 -15.48 38.51 -10.82
N MET A 545 -15.59 39.65 -10.15
CA MET A 545 -16.08 39.75 -8.77
C MET A 545 -17.52 39.26 -8.59
N ALA A 546 -18.40 39.53 -9.55
CA ALA A 546 -19.79 39.04 -9.51
C ALA A 546 -19.84 37.51 -9.57
N VAL A 547 -19.03 36.88 -10.43
CA VAL A 547 -18.94 35.42 -10.55
C VAL A 547 -18.33 34.81 -9.28
N LEU A 548 -17.21 35.36 -8.78
CA LEU A 548 -16.57 34.87 -7.56
C LEU A 548 -17.50 34.93 -6.34
N ARG A 549 -18.28 36.01 -6.17
CA ARG A 549 -19.30 36.10 -5.11
C ARG A 549 -20.42 35.08 -5.29
N ASN A 550 -20.80 34.78 -6.54
CA ASN A 550 -21.81 33.78 -6.83
C ASN A 550 -21.33 32.36 -6.45
N ILE A 551 -20.06 32.04 -6.75
CA ILE A 551 -19.41 30.78 -6.35
C ILE A 551 -19.46 30.61 -4.83
N VAL A 552 -18.98 31.62 -4.09
CA VAL A 552 -19.02 31.60 -2.60
C VAL A 552 -20.44 31.51 -2.06
N CYS A 553 -21.42 32.18 -2.69
CA CYS A 553 -22.82 32.12 -2.25
C CYS A 553 -23.45 30.73 -2.45
N LYS A 554 -23.02 30.00 -3.49
CA LYS A 554 -23.52 28.64 -3.78
C LYS A 554 -22.90 27.58 -2.88
N SER A 555 -21.66 27.77 -2.46
CA SER A 555 -20.92 26.84 -1.58
C SER A 555 -20.20 27.58 -0.45
N PRO A 556 -20.93 28.22 0.49
CA PRO A 556 -20.36 29.05 1.55
C PRO A 556 -19.60 28.24 2.63
N ASP A 557 -19.74 26.93 2.60
CA ASP A 557 -19.04 25.98 3.44
C ASP A 557 -17.76 25.44 2.79
N GLU A 558 -17.62 25.58 1.47
CA GLU A 558 -16.45 25.10 0.73
C GLU A 558 -15.25 26.06 0.81
N LYS A 559 -14.15 25.67 1.49
CA LYS A 559 -12.87 26.40 1.51
C LYS A 559 -12.44 26.82 0.11
N GLY A 560 -12.47 25.90 -0.86
CA GLY A 560 -12.06 26.14 -2.25
C GLY A 560 -12.87 27.23 -2.94
N SER A 561 -14.12 27.46 -2.54
CA SER A 561 -14.96 28.52 -3.09
C SER A 561 -14.41 29.92 -2.75
N TYR A 562 -13.72 30.05 -1.61
CA TYR A 562 -13.08 31.28 -1.16
C TYR A 562 -11.67 31.48 -1.73
N ASP A 563 -10.94 30.42 -2.08
CA ASP A 563 -9.53 30.51 -2.50
C ASP A 563 -9.34 31.43 -3.72
N LEU A 564 -10.22 31.31 -4.72
CA LEU A 564 -10.20 32.18 -5.91
C LEU A 564 -10.41 33.65 -5.54
N LEU A 565 -11.34 33.92 -4.61
CA LEU A 565 -11.68 35.26 -4.15
C LEU A 565 -10.56 35.88 -3.30
N ILE A 566 -9.95 35.10 -2.41
CA ILE A 566 -8.81 35.51 -1.59
C ILE A 566 -7.62 35.87 -2.48
N ASN A 567 -7.29 35.00 -3.44
CA ASN A 567 -6.20 35.22 -4.39
C ASN A 567 -6.44 36.46 -5.26
N HIS A 568 -7.68 36.68 -5.70
CA HIS A 568 -8.07 37.90 -6.43
C HIS A 568 -7.75 39.15 -5.60
N PHE A 569 -8.21 39.22 -4.35
CA PHE A 569 -7.94 40.35 -3.46
C PHE A 569 -6.46 40.52 -3.14
N TYR A 570 -5.74 39.42 -2.90
CA TYR A 570 -4.31 39.47 -2.60
C TYR A 570 -3.51 40.05 -3.78
N ARG A 571 -3.79 39.62 -5.03
CA ARG A 571 -3.15 40.15 -6.24
C ARG A 571 -3.40 41.65 -6.45
N LEU A 572 -4.62 42.10 -6.15
CA LEU A 572 -4.99 43.52 -6.19
C LEU A 572 -4.43 44.33 -4.99
N GLN A 573 -3.63 43.70 -4.12
CA GLN A 573 -3.09 44.29 -2.88
C GLN A 573 -4.18 44.76 -1.89
N GLN A 574 -5.39 44.21 -2.02
CA GLN A 574 -6.53 44.48 -1.15
C GLN A 574 -6.52 43.54 0.07
N TYR A 575 -5.46 43.63 0.88
CA TYR A 575 -5.18 42.66 1.94
C TYR A 575 -6.25 42.61 3.04
N ASP A 576 -6.98 43.68 3.32
CA ASP A 576 -8.07 43.66 4.30
C ASP A 576 -9.26 42.80 3.84
N SER A 577 -9.57 42.82 2.53
CA SER A 577 -10.57 41.94 1.93
C SER A 577 -10.09 40.49 1.95
N ALA A 578 -8.84 40.23 1.58
CA ALA A 578 -8.25 38.89 1.66
C ALA A 578 -8.29 38.34 3.09
N LEU A 579 -7.91 39.15 4.08
CA LEU A 579 -7.96 38.80 5.50
C LEU A 579 -9.39 38.49 5.97
N HIS A 580 -10.40 39.25 5.51
CA HIS A 580 -11.79 38.96 5.86
C HIS A 580 -12.21 37.54 5.47
N TYR A 581 -11.96 37.13 4.22
CA TYR A 581 -12.31 35.79 3.75
C TYR A 581 -11.40 34.70 4.34
N LEU A 582 -10.11 34.99 4.60
CA LEU A 582 -9.23 34.08 5.34
C LEU A 582 -9.72 33.81 6.76
N GLN A 583 -10.29 34.80 7.44
CA GLN A 583 -10.89 34.59 8.78
C GLN A 583 -12.16 33.74 8.71
N ILE A 584 -12.95 33.85 7.63
CA ILE A 584 -14.09 32.95 7.39
C ILE A 584 -13.60 31.52 7.20
N GLN A 585 -12.61 31.30 6.32
CA GLN A 585 -12.00 29.97 6.13
C GLN A 585 -11.42 29.40 7.42
N ARG A 586 -10.78 30.25 8.26
CA ARG A 586 -10.26 29.84 9.56
C ARG A 586 -11.38 29.39 10.52
N GLY A 587 -12.56 29.98 10.45
CA GLY A 587 -13.73 29.53 11.22
C GLY A 587 -14.23 28.14 10.79
N LEU A 588 -14.04 27.78 9.51
CA LEU A 588 -14.37 26.46 8.97
C LEU A 588 -13.30 25.41 9.30
N SER A 589 -12.02 25.81 9.29
CA SER A 589 -10.87 24.92 9.45
C SER A 589 -9.80 25.57 10.37
N PRO A 590 -10.03 25.62 11.69
CA PRO A 590 -9.17 26.38 12.61
C PRO A 590 -7.77 25.80 12.80
N TYR A 591 -7.59 24.52 12.47
CA TYR A 591 -6.32 23.78 12.57
C TYR A 591 -5.68 23.55 11.19
N ASN A 592 -5.91 24.45 10.23
CA ASN A 592 -5.24 24.45 8.94
C ASN A 592 -4.06 25.45 8.95
N TYR A 593 -2.84 24.93 8.82
CA TYR A 593 -1.63 25.74 8.91
C TYR A 593 -1.46 26.68 7.70
N ASP A 594 -1.94 26.30 6.51
CA ASP A 594 -1.83 27.13 5.29
C ASP A 594 -2.62 28.43 5.45
N ILE A 595 -3.82 28.37 6.05
CA ILE A 595 -4.64 29.55 6.31
C ILE A 595 -3.89 30.53 7.22
N CYS A 596 -3.27 30.03 8.30
CA CYS A 596 -2.43 30.84 9.17
C CYS A 596 -1.23 31.44 8.42
N GLY A 597 -0.59 30.67 7.54
CA GLY A 597 0.49 31.15 6.67
C GLY A 597 0.04 32.30 5.75
N SER A 598 -1.09 32.14 5.05
CA SER A 598 -1.63 33.19 4.17
C SER A 598 -2.06 34.46 4.94
N ILE A 599 -2.58 34.31 6.16
CA ILE A 599 -2.85 35.46 7.04
C ILE A 599 -1.53 36.16 7.43
N ALA A 600 -0.48 35.40 7.75
CA ALA A 600 0.83 35.95 8.06
C ALA A 600 1.39 36.73 6.86
N ASP A 601 1.33 36.17 5.65
CA ASP A 601 1.78 36.81 4.42
C ASP A 601 1.05 38.14 4.17
N CYS A 602 -0.26 38.20 4.39
CA CYS A 602 -1.02 39.45 4.32
C CYS A 602 -0.49 40.50 5.31
N TYR A 603 -0.17 40.10 6.55
CA TYR A 603 0.42 41.01 7.53
C TYR A 603 1.85 41.43 7.21
N VAL A 604 2.65 40.57 6.56
CA VAL A 604 3.97 40.94 6.01
C VAL A 604 3.80 42.06 4.99
N GLN A 605 2.90 41.91 4.03
CA GLN A 605 2.66 42.95 3.01
C GLN A 605 2.12 44.26 3.60
N LYS A 606 1.27 44.17 4.64
CA LYS A 606 0.79 45.32 5.41
C LYS A 606 1.85 45.93 6.34
N LYS A 607 3.04 45.33 6.46
CA LYS A 607 4.13 45.72 7.36
C LYS A 607 3.76 45.64 8.85
N GLU A 608 2.77 44.82 9.21
CA GLU A 608 2.34 44.56 10.59
C GLU A 608 3.10 43.33 11.16
N ILE A 609 4.42 43.48 11.31
CA ILE A 609 5.35 42.36 11.54
C ILE A 609 5.02 41.53 12.80
N ALA A 610 4.56 42.16 13.88
CA ALA A 610 4.21 41.44 15.11
C ALA A 610 3.09 40.41 14.89
N LYS A 611 2.07 40.77 14.08
CA LYS A 611 0.99 39.85 13.74
C LYS A 611 1.46 38.76 12.79
N ALA A 612 2.28 39.11 11.80
CA ALA A 612 2.87 38.11 10.89
C ALA A 612 3.64 37.02 11.67
N ILE A 613 4.47 37.44 12.64
CA ILE A 613 5.21 36.53 13.53
C ILE A 613 4.26 35.61 14.30
N GLU A 614 3.20 36.15 14.91
CA GLU A 614 2.21 35.38 15.66
C GLU A 614 1.54 34.30 14.79
N TYR A 615 1.12 34.66 13.57
CA TYR A 615 0.45 33.74 12.66
C TYR A 615 1.39 32.67 12.08
N TYR A 616 2.66 33.01 11.77
CA TYR A 616 3.65 32.00 11.41
C TYR A 616 3.94 31.03 12.57
N GLN A 617 3.97 31.52 13.81
CA GLN A 617 4.11 30.66 14.99
C GLN A 617 2.91 29.72 15.16
N GLN A 618 1.69 30.22 14.95
CA GLN A 618 0.48 29.40 14.96
C GLN A 618 0.51 28.34 13.85
N ALA A 619 0.91 28.72 12.62
CA ALA A 619 1.06 27.78 11.51
C ALA A 619 2.06 26.66 11.84
N LEU A 620 3.25 27.01 12.38
CA LEU A 620 4.27 26.04 12.79
C LEU A 620 3.87 25.18 13.99
N ALA A 621 3.00 25.71 14.86
CA ALA A 621 2.42 24.94 15.95
C ALA A 621 1.40 23.91 15.46
N ILE A 622 0.77 24.11 14.30
CA ILE A 622 -0.15 23.17 13.63
C ILE A 622 0.60 22.18 12.75
N TYR A 623 1.59 22.64 11.98
CA TYR A 623 2.40 21.80 11.11
C TYR A 623 3.88 22.22 11.15
N PRO A 624 4.73 21.47 11.88
CA PRO A 624 6.14 21.80 12.08
C PRO A 624 7.02 21.69 10.83
N GLY A 625 6.56 21.03 9.77
CA GLY A 625 7.32 20.75 8.54
C GLY A 625 7.47 21.93 7.57
N GLN A 626 6.92 23.12 7.88
CA GLN A 626 7.00 24.28 6.99
C GLN A 626 8.32 25.07 7.15
N TYR A 627 9.38 24.58 6.52
CA TYR A 627 10.72 25.18 6.61
C TYR A 627 10.79 26.62 6.07
N GLU A 628 9.99 26.96 5.06
CA GLU A 628 9.92 28.35 4.56
C GLU A 628 9.34 29.30 5.61
N TYR A 629 8.30 28.88 6.35
CA TYR A 629 7.76 29.68 7.46
C TYR A 629 8.77 29.84 8.59
N ARG A 630 9.58 28.81 8.87
CA ARG A 630 10.68 28.92 9.83
C ARG A 630 11.72 29.94 9.38
N ARG A 631 12.08 29.94 8.08
CA ARG A 631 13.03 30.89 7.51
C ARG A 631 12.49 32.33 7.60
N HIS A 632 11.28 32.56 7.11
CA HIS A 632 10.62 33.88 7.20
C HIS A 632 10.50 34.36 8.65
N LEU A 633 10.11 33.47 9.58
CA LEU A 633 10.03 33.81 11.00
C LEU A 633 11.39 34.25 11.56
N ARG A 634 12.48 33.58 11.21
CA ARG A 634 13.84 33.98 11.63
C ARG A 634 14.25 35.32 11.02
N GLU A 635 13.98 35.54 9.73
CA GLU A 635 14.26 36.81 9.03
C GLU A 635 13.51 37.98 9.67
N LEU A 636 12.20 37.82 9.91
CA LEU A 636 11.36 38.81 10.57
C LEU A 636 11.79 39.11 12.01
N GLN A 637 12.41 38.14 12.70
CA GLN A 637 12.98 38.30 14.03
C GLN A 637 14.42 38.84 14.03
N GLY A 638 15.02 39.09 12.86
CA GLY A 638 16.41 39.52 12.74
C GLY A 638 17.44 38.47 13.19
N LYS A 639 17.05 37.19 13.20
CA LYS A 639 17.92 36.09 13.61
C LYS A 639 18.71 35.55 12.40
N PRO A 640 19.96 35.08 12.60
CA PRO A 640 20.72 34.47 11.51
C PRO A 640 20.07 33.16 11.05
N ASP A 641 20.40 32.69 9.85
CA ASP A 641 20.08 31.33 9.44
C ASP A 641 20.55 30.30 10.50
N ILE A 642 19.71 29.30 10.78
CA ILE A 642 19.95 28.33 11.85
C ILE A 642 21.26 27.55 11.66
N PHE A 643 21.67 27.31 10.40
CA PHE A 643 22.89 26.57 10.12
C PHE A 643 24.17 27.37 10.36
N LYS A 644 24.07 28.69 10.59
CA LYS A 644 25.23 29.52 10.96
C LYS A 644 25.76 29.23 12.37
N TYR A 645 25.02 28.46 13.19
CA TYR A 645 25.51 28.02 14.50
C TYR A 645 26.44 26.81 14.45
N PHE A 646 26.45 26.06 13.36
CA PHE A 646 27.34 24.91 13.22
C PHE A 646 28.78 25.35 12.93
N PRO A 647 29.79 24.53 13.32
CA PRO A 647 31.16 24.76 12.92
C PRO A 647 31.30 24.71 11.39
N ALA A 648 31.79 25.79 10.77
CA ALA A 648 32.02 25.84 9.33
C ALA A 648 33.36 25.19 8.94
N ILE A 649 33.36 24.42 7.86
CA ILE A 649 34.57 23.91 7.21
C ILE A 649 34.82 24.73 5.93
N ASP A 650 35.99 25.36 5.85
CA ASP A 650 36.47 25.95 4.61
C ASP A 650 36.99 24.81 3.71
N TYR A 651 36.09 24.25 2.90
CA TYR A 651 36.42 23.11 2.03
C TYR A 651 37.48 23.47 0.99
N VAL A 652 37.51 24.73 0.53
CA VAL A 652 38.48 25.22 -0.46
C VAL A 652 39.87 25.19 0.14
N LYS A 653 40.03 25.74 1.35
CA LYS A 653 41.29 25.69 2.07
C LYS A 653 41.69 24.26 2.40
N THR A 654 40.73 23.43 2.83
CA THR A 654 40.99 22.02 3.19
C THR A 654 41.53 21.22 2.01
N ILE A 655 40.92 21.36 0.82
CA ILE A 655 41.39 20.73 -0.41
C ILE A 655 42.75 21.28 -0.85
N ALA A 656 42.93 22.61 -0.79
CA ALA A 656 44.20 23.24 -1.14
C ALA A 656 45.36 22.79 -0.21
N ASP A 657 45.08 22.58 1.08
CA ASP A 657 46.04 22.03 2.03
C ASP A 657 46.34 20.55 1.74
N ALA A 658 45.34 19.76 1.33
CA ALA A 658 45.52 18.37 0.93
C ALA A 658 46.45 18.23 -0.29
N TYR A 659 46.34 19.12 -1.30
CA TYR A 659 47.20 19.12 -2.48
C TYR A 659 48.68 19.42 -2.23
N LYS A 660 49.04 19.89 -1.03
CA LYS A 660 50.45 20.06 -0.62
C LYS A 660 51.13 18.73 -0.32
N GLN A 661 50.36 17.69 -0.04
CA GLN A 661 50.89 16.35 0.20
C GLN A 661 51.10 15.61 -1.13
N PRO A 662 52.08 14.69 -1.21
CA PRO A 662 52.21 13.81 -2.36
C PRO A 662 51.00 12.88 -2.46
N LEU A 663 50.71 12.41 -3.68
CA LEU A 663 49.69 11.38 -3.88
C LEU A 663 50.17 10.07 -3.25
N ASP A 664 49.24 9.38 -2.60
CA ASP A 664 49.46 8.04 -2.06
C ASP A 664 48.75 7.04 -2.97
N SER A 665 49.50 6.45 -3.91
CA SER A 665 48.91 5.53 -4.89
C SER A 665 48.43 4.21 -4.30
N ALA A 666 48.79 3.88 -3.05
CA ALA A 666 48.37 2.65 -2.38
C ALA A 666 46.89 2.70 -1.98
N GLU A 667 46.37 3.89 -1.71
CA GLU A 667 44.98 4.13 -1.33
C GLU A 667 44.19 4.65 -2.53
N PRO A 668 42.93 4.23 -2.75
CA PRO A 668 42.14 4.70 -3.89
C PRO A 668 41.74 6.18 -3.74
N PHE A 669 41.42 6.61 -2.53
CA PHE A 669 41.05 7.98 -2.19
C PHE A 669 41.28 8.26 -0.70
N ILE A 670 41.23 9.53 -0.30
CA ILE A 670 41.23 9.97 1.10
C ILE A 670 40.01 10.84 1.34
N THR A 671 39.20 10.50 2.35
CA THR A 671 38.14 11.39 2.83
C THR A 671 38.78 12.54 3.59
N LEU A 672 38.67 13.76 3.06
CA LEU A 672 39.22 14.96 3.69
C LEU A 672 38.34 15.42 4.84
N PHE A 673 37.03 15.39 4.64
CA PHE A 673 36.05 15.46 5.71
C PHE A 673 34.71 14.89 5.25
N ASP A 674 33.96 14.35 6.21
CA ASP A 674 32.52 14.19 6.14
C ASP A 674 31.89 14.88 7.37
N GLN A 675 30.89 15.72 7.13
CA GLN A 675 30.26 16.53 8.17
C GLN A 675 28.74 16.51 8.04
N ASP A 676 28.09 16.05 9.12
CA ASP A 676 26.65 16.16 9.32
C ASP A 676 26.31 17.28 10.30
N ASN A 677 25.45 18.19 9.85
CA ASN A 677 24.85 19.24 10.67
C ASN A 677 23.33 19.01 10.72
N VAL A 678 22.81 18.60 11.87
CA VAL A 678 21.40 18.22 12.06
C VAL A 678 20.73 19.18 13.03
N VAL A 679 19.54 19.68 12.68
CA VAL A 679 18.70 20.52 13.55
C VAL A 679 17.44 19.75 13.95
N LEU A 680 17.14 19.70 15.25
CA LEU A 680 15.88 19.18 15.79
C LEU A 680 15.05 20.32 16.40
N TYR A 681 13.84 20.51 15.89
CA TYR A 681 12.95 21.59 16.33
C TYR A 681 11.99 21.15 17.42
N GLY A 682 11.76 22.03 18.40
CA GLY A 682 10.91 21.73 19.56
C GLY A 682 9.46 21.38 19.25
N GLN A 683 8.91 21.87 18.12
CA GLN A 683 7.57 21.49 17.67
C GLN A 683 7.53 20.14 16.92
N GLY A 684 8.69 19.54 16.59
CA GLY A 684 8.86 18.43 15.64
C GLY A 684 9.49 18.90 14.32
N ALA A 685 9.76 17.96 13.42
CA ALA A 685 10.56 18.10 12.18
C ALA A 685 12.09 18.24 12.42
N SER A 686 12.86 17.81 11.44
CA SER A 686 14.33 17.87 11.47
C SER A 686 14.91 18.20 10.09
N GLU A 687 16.04 18.88 10.04
CA GLU A 687 16.76 19.09 8.78
C GLU A 687 18.25 18.82 8.95
N ARG A 688 18.88 18.26 7.92
CA ARG A 688 20.28 17.89 7.87
C ARG A 688 20.94 18.57 6.69
N ILE A 689 22.13 19.14 6.89
CA ILE A 689 23.07 19.43 5.82
C ILE A 689 24.26 18.49 5.98
N ASN A 690 24.51 17.66 4.98
CA ASN A 690 25.75 16.89 4.86
C ASN A 690 26.71 17.64 3.93
N SER A 691 28.00 17.62 4.24
CA SER A 691 29.07 18.16 3.41
C SER A 691 30.26 17.21 3.40
N CYS A 692 30.68 16.78 2.21
CA CYS A 692 31.74 15.81 2.04
C CYS A 692 32.78 16.30 1.03
N ALA A 693 34.06 16.05 1.31
CA ALA A 693 35.15 16.25 0.36
C ALA A 693 36.10 15.04 0.34
N MET A 694 36.48 14.61 -0.87
CA MET A 694 37.36 13.46 -1.07
C MET A 694 38.44 13.79 -2.07
N LEU A 695 39.67 13.33 -1.80
CA LEU A 695 40.81 13.41 -2.71
C LEU A 695 41.00 12.06 -3.41
N LEU A 696 40.82 12.02 -4.73
CA LEU A 696 40.94 10.81 -5.53
C LEU A 696 42.43 10.57 -5.84
N GLN A 697 43.00 9.47 -5.35
CA GLN A 697 44.45 9.25 -5.45
C GLN A 697 44.85 8.53 -6.74
N ASN A 698 43.98 7.64 -7.24
CA ASN A 698 44.25 6.80 -8.40
C ASN A 698 42.96 6.48 -9.20
N LYS A 699 43.08 5.67 -10.25
CA LYS A 699 41.95 5.28 -11.10
C LYS A 699 40.85 4.54 -10.34
N ALA A 700 41.20 3.69 -9.36
CA ALA A 700 40.19 2.99 -8.55
C ALA A 700 39.36 3.96 -7.70
N GLY A 701 39.97 5.04 -7.19
CA GLY A 701 39.23 6.13 -6.54
C GLY A 701 38.25 6.83 -7.48
N ILE A 702 38.65 7.08 -8.73
CA ILE A 702 37.77 7.66 -9.75
C ILE A 702 36.61 6.71 -10.06
N ASP A 703 36.91 5.44 -10.32
CA ASP A 703 35.89 4.45 -10.65
C ASP A 703 34.86 4.29 -9.52
N GLY A 704 35.28 4.44 -8.25
CA GLY A 704 34.40 4.39 -7.09
C GLY A 704 33.60 5.65 -6.77
N TRP A 705 34.02 6.83 -7.24
CA TRP A 705 33.44 8.14 -6.84
C TRP A 705 33.04 9.06 -7.99
N LYS A 706 33.18 8.63 -9.25
CA LYS A 706 32.69 9.39 -10.42
C LYS A 706 31.18 9.61 -10.40
N GLU A 707 30.45 8.77 -9.68
CA GLU A 707 28.99 8.82 -9.53
C GLU A 707 28.66 8.64 -8.04
N VAL A 708 27.77 9.50 -7.52
CA VAL A 708 27.29 9.44 -6.13
C VAL A 708 25.78 9.51 -6.12
N THR A 709 25.12 8.53 -5.50
CA THR A 709 23.68 8.55 -5.26
C THR A 709 23.41 8.87 -3.80
N ILE A 710 22.63 9.93 -3.55
CA ILE A 710 22.24 10.37 -2.22
C ILE A 710 20.98 9.61 -1.78
N PRO A 711 21.03 8.81 -0.69
CA PRO A 711 19.86 8.13 -0.19
C PRO A 711 18.93 9.13 0.52
N TYR A 712 17.64 9.07 0.21
CA TYR A 712 16.59 9.78 0.94
C TYR A 712 15.25 9.02 0.79
N ASN A 713 14.29 9.30 1.66
CA ASN A 713 12.95 8.75 1.56
C ASN A 713 11.98 9.80 1.00
N GLU A 714 11.61 9.67 -0.27
CA GLU A 714 10.68 10.60 -0.96
C GLU A 714 9.28 10.70 -0.33
N VAL A 715 8.90 9.76 0.55
CA VAL A 715 7.60 9.76 1.23
C VAL A 715 7.57 10.79 2.36
N TYR A 716 8.66 10.98 3.10
CA TYR A 716 8.73 11.89 4.26
C TYR A 716 9.95 12.83 4.28
N GLN A 717 10.75 12.87 3.21
CA GLN A 717 11.93 13.72 3.10
C GLN A 717 12.00 14.45 1.76
N LEU A 718 12.45 15.70 1.81
CA LEU A 718 12.85 16.48 0.65
C LEU A 718 14.36 16.55 0.56
N LEU A 719 14.92 16.20 -0.61
CA LEU A 719 16.33 16.33 -0.93
C LEU A 719 16.59 17.59 -1.76
N ASN A 720 17.63 18.34 -1.41
CA ASN A 720 18.13 19.47 -2.19
C ASN A 720 19.66 19.42 -2.27
N ILE A 721 20.21 19.21 -3.47
CA ILE A 721 21.66 19.28 -3.72
C ILE A 721 22.07 20.75 -3.73
N LEU A 722 22.76 21.19 -2.68
CA LEU A 722 23.15 22.59 -2.53
C LEU A 722 24.34 22.93 -3.42
N LYS A 723 25.30 22.00 -3.55
CA LYS A 723 26.49 22.17 -4.39
C LYS A 723 27.19 20.83 -4.65
N ALA A 724 27.70 20.65 -5.87
CA ALA A 724 28.62 19.56 -6.22
C ALA A 724 29.63 20.03 -7.28
N GLU A 725 30.93 19.81 -7.05
CA GLU A 725 31.99 20.21 -7.98
C GLU A 725 33.24 19.33 -7.87
N VAL A 726 33.95 19.18 -8.98
CA VAL A 726 35.35 18.75 -9.03
C VAL A 726 36.23 19.97 -8.80
N VAL A 727 37.14 19.87 -7.84
CA VAL A 727 38.22 20.83 -7.63
C VAL A 727 39.48 20.23 -8.23
N LYS A 728 40.13 20.97 -9.12
CA LYS A 728 41.40 20.60 -9.75
C LYS A 728 42.57 21.13 -8.92
N ARG A 729 43.74 20.49 -9.06
CA ARG A 729 44.98 20.98 -8.42
C ARG A 729 45.40 22.39 -8.86
N SER A 730 45.00 22.82 -10.06
CA SER A 730 45.18 24.19 -10.55
C SER A 730 44.32 25.24 -9.84
N GLY A 731 43.34 24.79 -9.03
CA GLY A 731 42.30 25.63 -8.45
C GLY A 731 41.06 25.79 -9.33
N ALA A 732 41.06 25.25 -10.55
CA ALA A 732 39.87 25.21 -11.40
C ALA A 732 38.75 24.40 -10.75
N ARG A 733 37.50 24.84 -10.93
CA ARG A 733 36.31 24.18 -10.38
C ARG A 733 35.36 23.86 -11.51
N ILE A 734 34.92 22.61 -11.55
CA ILE A 734 34.05 22.08 -12.60
C ILE A 734 32.78 21.61 -11.88
N PRO A 735 31.62 22.25 -12.11
CA PRO A 735 30.35 21.76 -11.56
C PRO A 735 30.11 20.30 -11.97
N ALA A 736 29.53 19.51 -11.07
CA ALA A 736 29.05 18.17 -11.39
C ALA A 736 27.66 18.25 -12.05
N ASP A 737 27.32 17.24 -12.84
CA ASP A 737 25.96 17.07 -13.35
C ASP A 737 25.09 16.42 -12.27
N VAL A 738 23.92 17.00 -12.02
CA VAL A 738 22.98 16.55 -10.98
C VAL A 738 21.67 16.17 -11.64
N ASN A 739 21.23 14.93 -11.40
CA ASN A 739 19.93 14.42 -11.83
C ASN A 739 19.24 13.77 -10.62
N ASP A 740 18.18 14.40 -10.12
CA ASP A 740 17.49 14.05 -8.87
C ASP A 740 18.45 13.85 -7.69
N ASN A 741 18.63 12.60 -7.25
CA ASN A 741 19.52 12.24 -6.16
C ASN A 741 20.90 11.73 -6.61
N THR A 742 21.20 11.76 -7.90
CA THR A 742 22.47 11.28 -8.46
C THR A 742 23.33 12.45 -8.92
N ILE A 743 24.61 12.39 -8.57
CA ILE A 743 25.65 13.37 -8.89
C ILE A 743 26.71 12.68 -9.74
N VAL A 744 27.03 13.23 -10.91
CA VAL A 744 28.04 12.71 -11.84
C VAL A 744 29.18 13.72 -11.98
N PHE A 745 30.39 13.28 -11.62
CA PHE A 745 31.61 14.10 -11.68
C PHE A 745 32.36 13.82 -12.99
N GLU A 746 32.33 14.78 -13.90
CA GLU A 746 33.02 14.64 -15.19
C GLU A 746 34.50 15.03 -15.13
N LYS A 747 35.27 14.52 -16.11
CA LYS A 747 36.68 14.91 -16.36
C LYS A 747 37.60 14.72 -15.15
N LEU A 748 37.34 13.68 -14.34
CA LEU A 748 38.19 13.31 -13.20
C LEU A 748 39.55 12.78 -13.65
N GLU A 749 40.60 13.19 -12.95
CA GLU A 749 41.98 12.73 -13.10
C GLU A 749 42.55 12.35 -11.72
N PRO A 750 43.51 11.41 -11.64
CA PRO A 750 44.17 11.11 -10.37
C PRO A 750 44.80 12.36 -9.76
N GLY A 751 44.47 12.62 -8.50
CA GLY A 751 44.86 13.81 -7.75
C GLY A 751 43.82 14.93 -7.74
N ASP A 752 42.66 14.77 -8.39
CA ASP A 752 41.53 15.68 -8.23
C ASP A 752 40.79 15.47 -6.91
N ALA A 753 40.09 16.50 -6.46
CA ALA A 753 39.17 16.37 -5.32
C ALA A 753 37.74 16.58 -5.78
N ILE A 754 36.81 15.85 -5.18
CA ILE A 754 35.38 16.10 -5.31
C ILE A 754 34.87 16.73 -4.02
N TYR A 755 33.90 17.64 -4.17
CA TYR A 755 33.16 18.23 -3.06
C TYR A 755 31.68 18.21 -3.39
N TYR A 756 30.86 17.78 -2.43
CA TYR A 756 29.42 17.91 -2.53
C TYR A 756 28.79 18.21 -1.17
N THR A 757 27.66 18.90 -1.21
CA THR A 757 26.82 19.17 -0.04
C THR A 757 25.36 19.17 -0.45
N TYR A 758 24.53 18.58 0.39
CA TYR A 758 23.10 18.47 0.18
C TYR A 758 22.34 18.68 1.49
N LYS A 759 21.08 19.04 1.36
CA LYS A 759 20.14 19.25 2.45
C LYS A 759 19.02 18.22 2.37
N VAL A 760 18.74 17.57 3.49
CA VAL A 760 17.56 16.71 3.68
C VAL A 760 16.64 17.35 4.70
N SER A 761 15.37 17.53 4.35
CA SER A 761 14.35 18.12 5.23
C SER A 761 13.27 17.08 5.49
N ASN A 762 13.03 16.72 6.75
CA ASN A 762 12.11 15.66 7.16
C ASN A 762 10.77 16.24 7.67
N TYR A 763 9.68 15.92 6.99
CA TYR A 763 8.36 16.38 7.42
C TYR A 763 7.66 15.33 8.30
N PRO A 764 7.07 15.77 9.43
CA PRO A 764 6.49 14.86 10.41
C PRO A 764 5.24 14.17 9.84
N ILE A 765 5.18 12.84 9.91
CA ILE A 765 3.99 12.06 9.57
C ILE A 765 3.68 11.05 10.69
N GLY A 766 2.42 11.04 11.14
CA GLY A 766 1.92 10.06 12.10
C GLY A 766 2.56 10.09 13.47
N ARG A 767 2.32 9.01 14.23
CA ARG A 767 2.79 8.86 15.62
C ARG A 767 4.29 9.06 15.81
N LEU A 768 5.12 8.57 14.88
CA LEU A 768 6.59 8.70 14.95
C LEU A 768 7.11 9.97 14.26
N GLY A 769 6.24 10.82 13.69
CA GLY A 769 6.65 11.99 12.91
C GLY A 769 7.42 13.06 13.70
N LYS A 770 7.26 13.11 15.02
CA LYS A 770 8.05 14.00 15.89
C LYS A 770 9.32 13.37 16.44
N GLU A 771 9.48 12.08 16.21
CA GLU A 771 10.62 11.35 16.70
C GLU A 771 11.78 11.44 15.70
N PHE A 772 12.99 11.40 16.23
CA PHE A 772 14.23 11.40 15.49
C PHE A 772 15.10 10.25 16.00
N TRP A 773 15.71 9.51 15.08
CA TRP A 773 16.71 8.51 15.39
C TRP A 773 17.79 8.56 14.31
N ASP A 774 19.03 8.27 14.70
CA ASP A 774 20.16 8.33 13.79
C ASP A 774 21.30 7.44 14.25
N ARG A 775 22.19 7.14 13.30
CA ARG A 775 23.43 6.43 13.55
C ARG A 775 24.55 7.04 12.71
N TYR A 776 25.69 7.31 13.33
CA TYR A 776 26.86 7.90 12.66
C TYR A 776 28.13 7.12 13.00
N TYR A 777 28.95 6.83 11.99
CA TYR A 777 30.17 6.04 12.13
C TYR A 777 31.39 6.95 12.25
N PHE A 778 32.12 6.85 13.35
CA PHE A 778 33.44 7.48 13.54
C PHE A 778 34.57 6.49 13.23
N CYS A 779 34.38 5.71 12.17
CA CYS A 779 35.31 4.72 11.64
C CYS A 779 35.06 4.52 10.15
N SER A 780 36.10 4.16 9.40
CA SER A 780 36.02 3.98 7.95
C SER A 780 37.01 2.92 7.49
N PRO A 781 36.72 2.16 6.41
CA PRO A 781 37.71 1.29 5.80
C PRO A 781 38.78 2.05 5.00
N PHE A 782 38.60 3.36 4.81
CA PHE A 782 39.51 4.23 4.06
C PHE A 782 40.13 5.31 4.96
N PRO A 783 41.33 5.82 4.60
CA PRO A 783 41.96 6.91 5.34
C PRO A 783 41.05 8.13 5.40
N THR A 784 40.75 8.59 6.62
CA THR A 784 39.82 9.69 6.84
C THR A 784 40.45 10.75 7.73
N ARG A 785 40.56 11.98 7.22
CA ARG A 785 41.19 13.09 7.93
C ARG A 785 40.27 13.67 9.01
N ARG A 786 38.97 13.73 8.76
CA ARG A 786 38.00 14.28 9.72
C ARG A 786 36.61 13.69 9.52
N GLU A 787 36.00 13.25 10.61
CA GLU A 787 34.59 12.89 10.72
C GLU A 787 33.94 13.81 11.74
N GLN A 788 32.79 14.39 11.41
CA GLN A 788 32.11 15.32 12.31
C GLN A 788 30.58 15.20 12.26
N TYR A 789 30.00 14.90 13.43
CA TYR A 789 28.55 14.92 13.61
C TYR A 789 28.17 16.03 14.58
N ASN A 790 27.28 16.93 14.15
CA ASN A 790 26.77 18.03 14.95
C ASN A 790 25.24 17.98 15.01
N LEU A 791 24.70 18.00 16.22
CA LEU A 791 23.27 17.92 16.50
C LEU A 791 22.83 19.13 17.32
N LEU A 792 22.03 20.02 16.72
CA LEU A 792 21.46 21.21 17.35
C LEU A 792 20.02 20.90 17.78
N VAL A 793 19.78 20.78 19.08
CA VAL A 793 18.53 20.29 19.67
C VAL A 793 17.81 21.43 20.38
N ALA A 794 16.53 21.64 20.10
CA ALA A 794 15.72 22.60 20.85
C ALA A 794 15.63 22.23 22.34
N ASP A 795 15.70 23.20 23.24
CA ASP A 795 15.69 22.97 24.70
C ASP A 795 14.44 22.25 25.22
N SER A 796 13.36 22.23 24.42
CA SER A 796 12.11 21.53 24.74
C SER A 796 12.11 20.04 24.38
N MET A 797 13.22 19.50 23.85
CA MET A 797 13.36 18.11 23.46
C MET A 797 14.39 17.38 24.31
N ASP A 798 14.03 16.17 24.73
CA ASP A 798 14.97 15.22 25.33
C ASP A 798 15.54 14.31 24.23
N ILE A 799 16.86 14.08 24.27
CA ILE A 799 17.54 13.12 23.40
C ILE A 799 18.27 12.07 24.24
N GLN A 800 18.30 10.84 23.75
CA GLN A 800 19.18 9.79 24.20
C GLN A 800 20.32 9.65 23.17
N TYR A 801 21.55 9.48 23.64
CA TYR A 801 22.66 9.10 22.77
C TYR A 801 23.58 8.08 23.44
N LYS A 802 24.20 7.22 22.64
CA LYS A 802 25.16 6.21 23.09
C LYS A 802 26.25 6.06 22.04
N VAL A 803 27.52 6.05 22.48
CA VAL A 803 28.65 5.73 21.61
C VAL A 803 29.12 4.32 21.92
N LEU A 804 29.26 3.48 20.90
CA LEU A 804 29.80 2.14 21.02
C LEU A 804 31.31 2.12 20.83
N ASN A 805 31.97 1.15 21.47
CA ASN A 805 33.40 0.84 21.36
C ASN A 805 34.38 1.97 21.77
N ASP A 806 33.85 3.12 22.22
CA ASP A 806 34.58 4.17 22.93
C ASP A 806 33.64 4.97 23.85
N ASP A 807 33.48 4.53 25.09
CA ASP A 807 32.64 5.21 26.07
C ASP A 807 33.18 6.59 26.49
N THR A 808 34.46 6.88 26.20
CA THR A 808 35.12 8.15 26.52
C THR A 808 34.87 9.23 25.48
N PHE A 809 34.44 8.86 24.27
CA PHE A 809 34.12 9.78 23.19
C PHE A 809 32.78 10.49 23.44
N LYS A 810 32.85 11.66 24.07
CA LYS A 810 31.70 12.51 24.44
C LYS A 810 31.61 13.76 23.54
N PRO A 811 30.41 14.32 23.33
CA PRO A 811 30.26 15.54 22.56
C PRO A 811 30.83 16.75 23.31
N VAL A 812 31.34 17.72 22.56
CA VAL A 812 31.47 19.10 23.03
C VAL A 812 30.09 19.78 22.90
N THR A 813 29.65 20.47 23.95
CA THR A 813 28.33 21.13 23.94
C THR A 813 28.41 22.64 24.06
N SER A 814 27.53 23.35 23.35
CA SER A 814 27.33 24.81 23.47
C SER A 814 25.85 25.18 23.39
N GLN A 815 25.49 26.37 23.88
CA GLN A 815 24.13 26.90 23.83
C GLN A 815 24.02 28.00 22.77
N HIS A 816 22.97 27.96 21.95
CA HIS A 816 22.67 28.94 20.91
C HIS A 816 21.17 29.25 20.91
N GLU A 817 20.78 30.45 21.34
CA GLU A 817 19.37 30.78 21.58
C GLU A 817 18.70 29.74 22.50
N ASN A 818 17.58 29.16 22.07
CA ASN A 818 16.82 28.10 22.71
C ASN A 818 17.20 26.69 22.19
N PHE A 819 18.44 26.53 21.73
CA PHE A 819 18.98 25.27 21.24
C PHE A 819 20.33 24.94 21.91
N LYS A 820 20.54 23.66 22.14
CA LYS A 820 21.80 23.09 22.60
C LYS A 820 22.47 22.30 21.47
N LEU A 821 23.70 22.68 21.12
CA LEU A 821 24.53 22.00 20.14
C LEU A 821 25.34 20.90 20.82
N TYR A 822 25.37 19.71 20.22
CA TYR A 822 26.25 18.59 20.55
C TYR A 822 27.15 18.31 19.35
N SER A 823 28.46 18.35 19.53
CA SER A 823 29.46 18.16 18.47
C SER A 823 30.43 17.03 18.81
N TRP A 824 30.44 15.99 17.98
CA TRP A 824 31.44 14.93 18.00
C TRP A 824 32.39 15.12 16.82
N THR A 825 33.69 15.02 17.06
CA THR A 825 34.70 15.17 16.00
C THR A 825 35.81 14.16 16.21
N ALA A 826 36.06 13.35 15.19
CA ALA A 826 37.23 12.49 15.14
C ALA A 826 38.16 12.98 14.03
N ASN A 827 39.46 12.98 14.29
CA ASN A 827 40.47 13.45 13.34
C ASN A 827 41.50 12.36 13.10
N ASN A 828 42.01 12.28 11.88
CA ASN A 828 43.04 11.34 11.44
C ASN A 828 42.71 9.89 11.85
N LEU A 829 41.55 9.41 11.42
CA LEU A 829 41.09 8.06 11.68
C LEU A 829 41.97 7.05 10.93
N ALA A 830 42.43 6.03 11.67
CA ALA A 830 43.09 4.89 11.07
C ALA A 830 42.05 4.05 10.31
N PRO A 831 42.36 3.58 9.09
CA PRO A 831 41.45 2.75 8.33
C PRO A 831 41.25 1.39 9.01
N ILE A 832 40.00 0.92 9.04
CA ILE A 832 39.65 -0.46 9.40
C ILE A 832 39.71 -1.29 8.12
N HIS A 833 40.85 -1.92 7.87
CA HIS A 833 41.03 -2.74 6.67
C HIS A 833 40.04 -3.91 6.63
N ASN A 834 39.39 -4.09 5.47
CA ASN A 834 38.43 -5.16 5.28
C ASN A 834 39.13 -6.53 5.28
N GLN A 835 38.80 -7.39 6.25
CA GLN A 835 39.28 -8.78 6.33
C GLN A 835 38.13 -9.73 5.96
N PRO A 836 38.35 -10.77 5.15
CA PRO A 836 37.28 -11.69 4.74
C PRO A 836 36.44 -12.19 5.93
N PHE A 837 35.12 -12.08 5.86
CA PHE A 837 34.19 -12.51 6.92
C PHE A 837 34.45 -11.85 8.29
N MET A 838 34.87 -10.58 8.34
CA MET A 838 34.92 -9.82 9.59
C MET A 838 33.53 -9.32 10.01
N PRO A 839 33.30 -8.94 11.28
CA PRO A 839 32.05 -8.33 11.73
C PRO A 839 31.77 -6.99 11.05
N SER A 840 30.50 -6.61 11.01
CA SER A 840 30.07 -5.30 10.51
C SER A 840 30.67 -4.16 11.33
N LEU A 841 30.91 -3.00 10.70
CA LEU A 841 31.39 -1.80 11.38
C LEU A 841 30.44 -1.33 12.50
N SER A 842 29.16 -1.71 12.48
CA SER A 842 28.22 -1.45 13.57
C SER A 842 28.61 -2.14 14.88
N ASP A 843 29.27 -3.30 14.81
CA ASP A 843 29.64 -4.10 15.98
C ASP A 843 31.02 -3.72 16.53
N ILE A 844 31.97 -3.41 15.64
CA ILE A 844 33.40 -3.20 15.99
C ILE A 844 33.85 -1.74 15.91
N GLY A 845 33.13 -0.88 15.19
CA GLY A 845 33.51 0.52 14.98
C GLY A 845 33.09 1.44 16.12
N THR A 846 33.68 2.63 16.20
CA THR A 846 33.18 3.69 17.08
C THR A 846 31.92 4.29 16.45
N VAL A 847 30.75 3.98 17.01
CA VAL A 847 29.45 4.34 16.41
C VAL A 847 28.60 5.11 17.38
N LEU A 848 28.10 6.28 16.96
CA LEU A 848 27.14 7.09 17.69
C LEU A 848 25.72 6.66 17.31
N HIS A 849 24.89 6.35 18.31
CA HIS A 849 23.44 6.17 18.17
C HIS A 849 22.74 7.34 18.87
N VAL A 850 21.72 7.89 18.24
CA VAL A 850 20.87 8.96 18.78
C VAL A 850 19.40 8.56 18.63
N SER A 851 18.57 8.84 19.63
CA SER A 851 17.12 8.68 19.53
C SER A 851 16.35 9.63 20.45
N THR A 852 15.20 10.12 20.01
CA THR A 852 14.18 10.76 20.86
C THR A 852 13.08 9.77 21.27
N ILE A 853 13.01 8.60 20.62
CA ILE A 853 12.04 7.55 20.94
C ILE A 853 12.36 7.00 22.34
N ARG A 854 11.43 7.17 23.27
CA ARG A 854 11.66 6.91 24.69
C ARG A 854 11.87 5.43 25.04
N SER A 855 11.19 4.53 24.34
CA SER A 855 11.29 3.08 24.56
C SER A 855 10.85 2.28 23.33
N TRP A 856 11.20 1.00 23.29
CA TRP A 856 10.73 0.05 22.28
C TRP A 856 9.21 -0.15 22.32
N ASP A 857 8.55 0.11 23.46
CA ASP A 857 7.07 0.01 23.58
C ASP A 857 6.36 0.91 22.57
N VAL A 858 6.93 2.09 22.30
CA VAL A 858 6.36 3.06 21.34
C VAL A 858 6.32 2.45 19.94
N ILE A 859 7.38 1.76 19.53
CA ILE A 859 7.51 1.11 18.22
C ILE A 859 6.61 -0.13 18.16
N GLU A 860 6.60 -0.95 19.22
CA GLU A 860 5.74 -2.13 19.31
C GLU A 860 4.27 -1.76 19.18
N GLN A 861 3.80 -0.79 19.97
CA GLN A 861 2.41 -0.33 19.94
C GLN A 861 2.05 0.24 18.58
N TRP A 862 2.91 1.12 18.04
CA TRP A 862 2.70 1.70 16.71
C TRP A 862 2.57 0.63 15.62
N TYR A 863 3.47 -0.35 15.56
CA TYR A 863 3.43 -1.39 14.54
C TYR A 863 2.29 -2.40 14.76
N SER A 864 1.96 -2.70 16.01
CA SER A 864 0.78 -3.52 16.34
C SER A 864 -0.49 -2.88 15.81
N ASP A 865 -0.66 -1.57 16.01
CA ASP A 865 -1.83 -0.82 15.53
C ASP A 865 -1.95 -0.87 14.00
N LEU A 866 -0.83 -0.77 13.28
CA LEU A 866 -0.80 -0.87 11.82
C LEU A 866 -1.21 -2.25 11.31
N THR A 867 -0.77 -3.32 11.98
CA THR A 867 -0.92 -4.71 11.49
C THR A 867 -2.27 -5.34 11.82
N ARG A 868 -2.94 -4.88 12.89
CA ARG A 868 -4.25 -5.44 13.28
C ARG A 868 -5.31 -5.30 12.19
N LEU A 869 -5.36 -4.14 11.53
CA LEU A 869 -6.33 -3.92 10.45
C LEU A 869 -6.00 -4.74 9.20
N GLN A 870 -4.71 -4.90 8.90
CA GLN A 870 -4.25 -5.56 7.68
C GLN A 870 -4.43 -7.08 7.73
N SER A 871 -4.52 -7.66 8.94
CA SER A 871 -4.73 -9.11 9.17
C SER A 871 -6.19 -9.51 9.41
N ARG A 872 -7.17 -8.65 9.10
CA ARG A 872 -8.59 -8.91 9.35
C ARG A 872 -9.18 -9.89 8.33
N GLU A 873 -10.20 -10.63 8.76
CA GLU A 873 -10.99 -11.51 7.89
C GLU A 873 -11.87 -10.71 6.90
N ASP A 874 -11.99 -11.25 5.69
CA ASP A 874 -12.91 -10.84 4.63
C ASP A 874 -13.23 -12.03 3.72
N TYR A 875 -13.97 -11.80 2.62
CA TYR A 875 -14.45 -12.87 1.73
C TYR A 875 -13.30 -13.70 1.14
N ASP A 876 -12.29 -13.06 0.55
CA ASP A 876 -11.20 -13.76 -0.13
C ASP A 876 -10.34 -14.56 0.86
N LEU A 877 -10.07 -14.00 2.05
CA LEU A 877 -9.38 -14.75 3.11
C LEU A 877 -10.19 -15.97 3.55
N ASN A 878 -11.52 -15.83 3.67
CA ASN A 878 -12.39 -16.95 4.06
C ASN A 878 -12.44 -18.06 3.01
N GLN A 879 -12.44 -17.69 1.72
CA GLN A 879 -12.41 -18.66 0.62
C GLN A 879 -11.07 -19.40 0.59
N ALA A 880 -9.95 -18.68 0.63
CA ALA A 880 -8.62 -19.29 0.69
C ALA A 880 -8.46 -20.18 1.93
N PHE A 881 -9.01 -19.77 3.08
CA PHE A 881 -8.99 -20.60 4.29
C PHE A 881 -9.79 -21.90 4.13
N ALA A 882 -10.92 -21.87 3.42
CA ALA A 882 -11.67 -23.08 3.08
C ALA A 882 -10.89 -24.00 2.13
N ASP A 883 -10.08 -23.45 1.23
CA ASP A 883 -9.21 -24.23 0.34
C ASP A 883 -8.05 -24.90 1.12
N ILE A 884 -7.50 -24.23 2.14
CA ILE A 884 -6.47 -24.80 3.04
C ILE A 884 -7.06 -25.91 3.94
N PHE A 885 -8.30 -25.73 4.39
CA PHE A 885 -8.99 -26.61 5.34
C PHE A 885 -10.37 -27.06 4.83
N PRO A 886 -10.44 -27.86 3.74
CA PRO A 886 -11.72 -28.24 3.11
C PRO A 886 -12.61 -29.09 4.03
N GLU A 887 -12.00 -29.84 4.96
CA GLU A 887 -12.68 -30.65 5.96
C GLU A 887 -12.81 -29.93 7.33
N GLY A 888 -12.43 -28.65 7.39
CA GLY A 888 -12.32 -27.87 8.61
C GLY A 888 -11.09 -28.22 9.47
N LEU A 889 -11.05 -27.69 10.69
CA LEU A 889 -9.89 -27.80 11.60
C LEU A 889 -9.91 -29.02 12.52
N LYS A 890 -11.00 -29.80 12.51
CA LYS A 890 -11.24 -30.85 13.50
C LYS A 890 -10.22 -31.99 13.33
N GLY A 891 -9.51 -32.32 14.42
CA GLY A 891 -8.55 -33.43 14.45
C GLY A 891 -7.13 -33.08 13.97
N LEU A 892 -6.87 -31.82 13.58
CA LEU A 892 -5.54 -31.33 13.23
C LEU A 892 -4.82 -30.78 14.46
N ASP A 893 -3.56 -31.16 14.65
CA ASP A 893 -2.67 -30.52 15.63
C ASP A 893 -2.15 -29.16 15.12
N ASP A 894 -1.58 -28.37 16.01
CA ASP A 894 -1.14 -27.00 15.68
C ASP A 894 -0.01 -26.98 14.64
N LEU A 895 0.90 -27.96 14.69
CA LEU A 895 1.98 -28.10 13.72
C LEU A 895 1.44 -28.37 12.31
N THR A 896 0.45 -29.25 12.18
CA THR A 896 -0.20 -29.58 10.92
C THR A 896 -0.92 -28.36 10.34
N LYS A 897 -1.62 -27.60 11.19
CA LYS A 897 -2.27 -26.35 10.77
C LYS A 897 -1.23 -25.36 10.23
N ALA A 898 -0.15 -25.13 10.97
CA ALA A 898 0.92 -24.20 10.57
C ALA A 898 1.60 -24.63 9.27
N ARG A 899 1.92 -25.91 9.10
CA ARG A 899 2.56 -26.43 7.87
C ARG A 899 1.64 -26.31 6.65
N ARG A 900 0.32 -26.51 6.79
CA ARG A 900 -0.63 -26.31 5.69
C ARG A 900 -0.75 -24.85 5.28
N ILE A 901 -0.82 -23.94 6.24
CA ILE A 901 -0.84 -22.49 5.97
C ILE A 901 0.46 -22.07 5.27
N TYR A 902 1.60 -22.50 5.78
CA TYR A 902 2.92 -22.24 5.18
C TYR A 902 2.97 -22.71 3.73
N ALA A 903 2.69 -24.00 3.48
CA ALA A 903 2.73 -24.58 2.14
C ALA A 903 1.75 -23.91 1.17
N TYR A 904 0.59 -23.44 1.65
CA TYR A 904 -0.34 -22.70 0.82
C TYR A 904 0.23 -21.35 0.38
N ILE A 905 0.82 -20.58 1.31
CA ILE A 905 1.39 -19.27 1.00
C ILE A 905 2.54 -19.42 0.01
N GLU A 906 3.51 -20.30 0.28
CA GLU A 906 4.67 -20.49 -0.59
C GLU A 906 4.30 -20.99 -2.00
N ALA A 907 3.22 -21.77 -2.12
CA ALA A 907 2.76 -22.28 -3.41
C ALA A 907 1.95 -21.28 -4.25
N HIS A 908 1.35 -20.26 -3.63
CA HIS A 908 0.37 -19.38 -4.30
C HIS A 908 0.78 -17.91 -4.34
N ILE A 909 1.75 -17.48 -3.54
CA ILE A 909 2.14 -16.08 -3.39
C ILE A 909 3.62 -15.93 -3.74
N ALA A 910 3.92 -15.06 -4.71
CA ALA A 910 5.29 -14.70 -5.06
C ALA A 910 5.81 -13.57 -4.17
N TYR A 911 7.08 -13.65 -3.79
CA TYR A 911 7.77 -12.57 -3.10
C TYR A 911 8.21 -11.46 -4.07
N SER A 912 8.06 -10.20 -3.67
CA SER A 912 8.51 -9.03 -4.44
C SER A 912 9.03 -7.94 -3.51
N SER A 913 10.35 -7.72 -3.50
CA SER A 913 11.04 -6.71 -2.69
C SER A 913 10.94 -5.29 -3.25
N VAL A 914 9.75 -4.83 -3.64
CA VAL A 914 9.55 -3.49 -4.22
C VAL A 914 8.99 -2.54 -3.14
N PRO A 915 9.74 -1.50 -2.72
CA PRO A 915 9.33 -0.56 -1.66
C PRO A 915 8.08 0.29 -1.95
N PHE A 916 7.51 0.19 -3.15
CA PHE A 916 6.62 1.20 -3.74
C PHE A 916 5.13 1.09 -3.32
N ARG A 917 4.69 0.06 -2.59
CA ARG A 917 3.24 -0.25 -2.54
C ARG A 917 2.41 0.50 -1.50
N GLN A 918 2.90 0.73 -0.27
CA GLN A 918 2.14 1.46 0.78
C GLN A 918 3.01 2.24 1.78
N SER A 919 4.26 1.84 1.99
CA SER A 919 5.39 2.54 2.65
C SER A 919 6.43 1.49 3.07
N ALA A 920 7.59 1.90 3.60
CA ALA A 920 8.59 0.99 4.16
C ALA A 920 8.07 0.15 5.35
N TYR A 921 7.00 0.59 6.04
CA TYR A 921 6.59 0.01 7.32
C TYR A 921 5.19 -0.64 7.32
N VAL A 922 4.27 -0.20 6.46
CA VAL A 922 2.87 -0.64 6.49
C VAL A 922 2.66 -1.87 5.60
N PRO A 923 2.20 -3.03 6.14
CA PRO A 923 1.85 -4.19 5.32
C PRO A 923 0.53 -3.97 4.55
N GLN A 924 0.41 -4.61 3.39
CA GLN A 924 -0.83 -4.73 2.65
C GLN A 924 -1.87 -5.54 3.43
N ARG A 925 -3.16 -5.34 3.11
CA ARG A 925 -4.23 -6.23 3.60
C ARG A 925 -3.98 -7.66 3.10
N ALA A 926 -4.20 -8.64 3.97
CA ALA A 926 -4.05 -10.06 3.63
C ALA A 926 -4.84 -10.48 2.37
N SER A 927 -6.06 -9.97 2.19
CA SER A 927 -6.85 -10.17 0.96
C SER A 927 -6.20 -9.58 -0.28
N LYS A 928 -5.55 -8.42 -0.16
CA LYS A 928 -4.84 -7.82 -1.29
C LYS A 928 -3.69 -8.71 -1.72
N THR A 929 -2.91 -9.24 -0.76
CA THR A 929 -1.82 -10.19 -1.04
C THR A 929 -2.34 -11.46 -1.71
N LEU A 930 -3.49 -11.99 -1.28
CA LEU A 930 -4.15 -13.13 -1.93
C LEU A 930 -4.59 -12.81 -3.37
N ALA A 931 -5.24 -11.67 -3.58
CA ALA A 931 -5.76 -11.26 -4.87
C ALA A 931 -4.64 -10.97 -5.88
N THR A 932 -3.55 -10.32 -5.45
CA THR A 932 -2.40 -10.01 -6.32
C THR A 932 -1.44 -11.18 -6.49
N ARG A 933 -1.53 -12.21 -5.64
CA ARG A 933 -0.56 -13.30 -5.52
C ARG A 933 0.88 -12.82 -5.36
N LEU A 934 1.06 -11.64 -4.76
CA LEU A 934 2.33 -10.92 -4.76
C LEU A 934 2.45 -10.01 -3.53
N GLY A 935 3.50 -10.18 -2.73
CA GLY A 935 3.77 -9.36 -1.54
C GLY A 935 5.23 -9.35 -1.11
N ASP A 936 5.59 -8.47 -0.19
CA ASP A 936 6.91 -8.45 0.46
C ASP A 936 6.89 -9.11 1.85
N CYS A 937 7.98 -9.01 2.62
CA CYS A 937 8.20 -9.79 3.85
C CYS A 937 7.12 -9.55 4.90
N LYS A 938 6.66 -8.30 5.05
CA LYS A 938 5.59 -7.92 5.99
C LYS A 938 4.21 -8.33 5.46
N ASP A 939 4.00 -8.35 4.14
CA ASP A 939 2.74 -8.77 3.53
C ASP A 939 2.51 -10.28 3.72
N LEU A 940 3.51 -11.10 3.41
CA LEU A 940 3.42 -12.56 3.55
C LEU A 940 3.31 -12.96 5.03
N SER A 941 4.07 -12.30 5.91
CA SER A 941 3.96 -12.51 7.36
C SER A 941 2.58 -12.10 7.90
N THR A 942 1.99 -11.01 7.39
CA THR A 942 0.62 -10.58 7.77
C THR A 942 -0.44 -11.56 7.27
N LEU A 943 -0.27 -12.12 6.06
CA LEU A 943 -1.16 -13.14 5.52
C LEU A 943 -1.09 -14.43 6.35
N PHE A 944 0.11 -14.90 6.71
CA PHE A 944 0.26 -16.04 7.61
C PHE A 944 -0.40 -15.76 8.97
N LEU A 945 -0.17 -14.57 9.55
CA LEU A 945 -0.80 -14.17 10.81
C LEU A 945 -2.33 -14.23 10.73
N ALA A 946 -2.93 -13.75 9.63
CA ALA A 946 -4.38 -13.78 9.42
C ALA A 946 -4.92 -15.23 9.41
N PHE A 947 -4.30 -16.11 8.63
CA PHE A 947 -4.68 -17.53 8.59
C PHE A 947 -4.43 -18.25 9.92
N ALA A 948 -3.29 -18.01 10.56
CA ALA A 948 -2.92 -18.62 11.83
C ALA A 948 -3.94 -18.28 12.92
N ARG A 949 -4.34 -17.02 13.03
CA ARG A 949 -5.37 -16.58 13.98
C ARG A 949 -6.71 -17.22 13.69
N LYS A 950 -7.13 -17.28 12.43
CA LYS A 950 -8.36 -17.96 12.02
C LYS A 950 -8.33 -19.47 12.32
N ALA A 951 -7.15 -20.10 12.27
CA ALA A 951 -6.91 -21.49 12.66
C ALA A 951 -6.79 -21.71 14.19
N GLY A 952 -6.86 -20.64 14.99
CA GLY A 952 -6.70 -20.69 16.45
C GLY A 952 -5.26 -20.82 16.94
N LEU A 953 -4.26 -20.53 16.09
CA LEU A 953 -2.84 -20.52 16.45
C LEU A 953 -2.44 -19.18 17.08
N ALA A 954 -1.63 -19.23 18.13
CA ALA A 954 -1.01 -18.05 18.70
C ALA A 954 0.20 -17.64 17.84
N ALA A 955 0.06 -16.54 17.09
CA ALA A 955 1.11 -16.03 16.21
C ALA A 955 1.25 -14.51 16.33
N ASN A 956 2.45 -14.00 16.04
CA ASN A 956 2.75 -12.59 15.99
C ASN A 956 3.82 -12.28 14.92
N LEU A 957 3.84 -11.05 14.42
CA LEU A 957 4.93 -10.60 13.55
C LEU A 957 6.21 -10.39 14.36
N VAL A 958 7.33 -10.47 13.68
CA VAL A 958 8.66 -10.21 14.23
C VAL A 958 9.41 -9.33 13.25
N LEU A 959 9.76 -8.12 13.68
CA LEU A 959 10.65 -7.25 12.91
C LEU A 959 12.09 -7.68 13.13
N VAL A 960 12.86 -7.76 12.04
CA VAL A 960 14.21 -8.33 12.04
C VAL A 960 15.19 -7.30 11.46
N SER A 961 16.32 -7.12 12.15
CA SER A 961 17.54 -6.57 11.58
C SER A 961 18.49 -7.73 11.32
N THR A 962 18.62 -8.14 10.07
CA THR A 962 19.44 -9.30 9.67
C THR A 962 20.87 -9.18 10.20
N ARG A 963 21.48 -10.32 10.51
CA ARG A 963 22.74 -10.44 11.25
C ARG A 963 23.94 -9.82 10.50
N ASP A 964 23.88 -9.73 9.18
CA ASP A 964 24.87 -9.05 8.33
C ASP A 964 24.89 -7.53 8.53
N ASN A 965 23.81 -6.91 9.04
CA ASN A 965 23.85 -5.53 9.52
C ASN A 965 24.62 -5.38 10.85
N GLY A 966 24.98 -6.49 11.50
CA GLY A 966 25.57 -6.56 12.83
C GLY A 966 24.54 -6.78 13.93
N GLN A 967 25.01 -7.27 15.08
CA GLN A 967 24.16 -7.59 16.24
C GLN A 967 23.95 -6.39 17.18
N ARG A 968 24.60 -5.26 16.91
CA ARG A 968 24.53 -4.02 17.68
C ARG A 968 24.08 -2.82 16.84
N LEU A 969 23.40 -3.08 15.73
CA LEU A 969 22.90 -2.07 14.81
C LEU A 969 21.97 -1.05 15.50
N MET A 970 21.17 -1.53 16.46
CA MET A 970 20.17 -0.75 17.18
C MET A 970 20.36 -0.87 18.69
N GLU A 971 21.10 0.06 19.28
CA GLU A 971 21.30 0.15 20.73
C GLU A 971 20.30 1.06 21.44
N LEU A 972 19.70 1.98 20.69
CA LEU A 972 18.61 2.85 21.15
C LEU A 972 17.36 2.57 20.31
N PRO A 973 16.15 2.83 20.85
CA PRO A 973 14.89 2.64 20.11
C PRO A 973 14.92 3.35 18.75
N SER A 974 14.75 2.58 17.67
CA SER A 974 14.73 3.06 16.29
C SER A 974 14.00 2.05 15.40
N VAL A 975 13.57 2.46 14.20
CA VAL A 975 12.83 1.59 13.26
C VAL A 975 13.73 1.02 12.16
N ALA A 976 15.02 0.79 12.44
CA ALA A 976 16.02 0.34 11.46
C ALA A 976 16.00 -1.20 11.23
N PHE A 977 14.80 -1.77 11.12
CA PHE A 977 14.59 -3.17 10.73
C PHE A 977 14.58 -3.29 9.20
N ASN A 978 15.14 -4.36 8.65
CA ASN A 978 15.19 -4.59 7.20
C ASN A 978 14.40 -5.82 6.74
N HIS A 979 13.82 -6.58 7.67
CA HIS A 979 13.07 -7.80 7.34
C HIS A 979 11.93 -8.07 8.34
N CYS A 980 10.98 -8.94 7.97
CA CYS A 980 9.81 -9.30 8.79
C CYS A 980 9.48 -10.79 8.63
N ILE A 981 9.32 -11.48 9.77
CA ILE A 981 9.00 -12.92 9.83
C ILE A 981 7.84 -13.17 10.81
N VAL A 982 7.44 -14.43 10.98
CA VAL A 982 6.41 -14.82 11.96
C VAL A 982 7.01 -15.61 13.11
N ARG A 983 6.57 -15.31 14.34
CA ARG A 983 6.67 -16.22 15.48
C ARG A 983 5.33 -16.88 15.72
N VAL A 984 5.29 -18.20 15.79
CA VAL A 984 4.09 -18.99 16.11
C VAL A 984 4.38 -19.96 17.25
N THR A 985 3.46 -20.05 18.22
CA THR A 985 3.56 -21.01 19.32
C THR A 985 2.84 -22.30 18.95
N LEU A 986 3.58 -23.41 18.83
CA LEU A 986 3.08 -24.73 18.47
C LEU A 986 3.40 -25.70 19.59
N GLY A 987 2.38 -26.36 20.16
CA GLY A 987 2.59 -27.31 21.27
C GLY A 987 3.26 -26.69 22.52
N GLY A 988 3.13 -25.37 22.72
CA GLY A 988 3.74 -24.64 23.83
C GLY A 988 5.15 -24.10 23.56
N GLU A 989 5.71 -24.35 22.38
CA GLU A 989 7.05 -23.90 21.99
C GLU A 989 7.01 -22.89 20.85
N ASN A 990 7.95 -21.94 20.82
CA ASN A 990 8.01 -20.90 19.80
C ASN A 990 8.79 -21.37 18.57
N TYR A 991 8.18 -21.20 17.40
CA TYR A 991 8.76 -21.41 16.08
C TYR A 991 8.86 -20.07 15.36
N TYR A 992 9.94 -19.88 14.61
CA TYR A 992 10.15 -18.72 13.74
C TYR A 992 10.07 -19.20 12.30
N LEU A 993 9.21 -18.58 11.49
CA LEU A 993 8.94 -19.00 10.11
C LEU A 993 9.33 -17.88 9.15
N GLU A 994 10.22 -18.21 8.21
CA GLU A 994 10.63 -17.37 7.10
C GLU A 994 9.73 -17.65 5.89
N LEU A 995 9.15 -16.60 5.30
CA LEU A 995 8.10 -16.69 4.27
C LEU A 995 8.51 -16.03 2.95
N THR A 996 9.73 -15.49 2.82
CA THR A 996 10.12 -14.80 1.57
C THR A 996 10.85 -15.65 0.55
N ASP A 997 11.03 -16.93 0.86
CA ASP A 997 11.68 -17.91 -0.01
C ASP A 997 10.78 -19.13 -0.19
N ASN A 998 10.16 -19.22 -1.37
CA ASN A 998 9.20 -20.26 -1.73
C ASN A 998 9.83 -21.62 -2.03
N LEU A 999 11.15 -21.75 -1.83
CA LEU A 999 11.90 -23.00 -1.96
C LEU A 999 12.39 -23.51 -0.60
N LEU A 1000 12.18 -22.73 0.47
CA LEU A 1000 12.61 -23.03 1.82
C LEU A 1000 11.69 -24.05 2.50
N PRO A 1001 12.20 -25.15 3.07
CA PRO A 1001 11.38 -26.06 3.85
C PRO A 1001 10.84 -25.41 5.14
N PHE A 1002 9.71 -25.94 5.63
CA PHE A 1002 9.11 -25.47 6.88
C PHE A 1002 10.09 -25.52 8.06
N ASN A 1003 10.17 -24.43 8.83
CA ASN A 1003 11.02 -24.29 10.02
C ASN A 1003 12.54 -24.43 9.74
N VAL A 1004 12.96 -24.10 8.50
CA VAL A 1004 14.37 -23.81 8.18
C VAL A 1004 14.59 -22.31 8.29
N MET A 1005 15.77 -21.91 8.78
CA MET A 1005 16.12 -20.51 8.99
C MET A 1005 17.44 -20.16 8.29
N PRO A 1006 17.46 -19.15 7.41
CA PRO A 1006 18.70 -18.65 6.81
C PRO A 1006 19.71 -18.17 7.87
N SER A 1007 21.01 -18.30 7.59
CA SER A 1007 22.08 -17.92 8.52
C SER A 1007 22.09 -16.42 8.87
N GLN A 1008 21.58 -15.59 7.97
CA GLN A 1008 21.44 -14.13 8.18
C GLN A 1008 20.29 -13.77 9.13
N VAL A 1009 19.31 -14.64 9.34
CA VAL A 1009 18.20 -14.39 10.27
C VAL A 1009 18.47 -15.04 11.63
N TYR A 1010 19.12 -16.22 11.65
CA TYR A 1010 19.53 -16.83 12.91
C TYR A 1010 20.56 -15.95 13.63
N GLY A 1011 20.27 -15.58 14.89
CA GLY A 1011 21.12 -14.66 15.64
C GLY A 1011 20.96 -13.18 15.27
N ALA A 1012 19.95 -12.83 14.46
CA ALA A 1012 19.60 -11.44 14.14
C ALA A 1012 18.93 -10.72 15.34
N GLN A 1013 19.05 -9.39 15.42
CA GLN A 1013 18.29 -8.58 16.37
C GLN A 1013 16.81 -8.54 15.95
N ILE A 1014 15.90 -8.74 16.89
CA ILE A 1014 14.46 -8.78 16.63
C ILE A 1014 13.62 -7.99 17.63
N LEU A 1015 12.46 -7.51 17.16
CA LEU A 1015 11.39 -6.98 17.99
C LEU A 1015 10.11 -7.77 17.74
N ASN A 1016 9.57 -8.38 18.79
CA ASN A 1016 8.28 -9.09 18.71
C ASN A 1016 7.14 -8.06 18.63
N ILE A 1017 6.22 -8.21 17.68
CA ILE A 1017 5.05 -7.34 17.54
C ILE A 1017 3.78 -8.17 17.80
N PRO A 1018 3.31 -8.25 19.05
CA PRO A 1018 2.10 -8.99 19.38
C PRO A 1018 0.85 -8.31 18.81
N PHE A 1019 -0.20 -9.09 18.54
CA PHE A 1019 -1.47 -8.53 18.05
C PHE A 1019 -2.06 -7.49 19.03
N GLN A 1020 -2.00 -7.79 20.33
CA GLN A 1020 -2.26 -6.85 21.41
C GLN A 1020 -0.92 -6.44 22.04
N PRO A 1021 -0.60 -5.15 22.11
CA PRO A 1021 0.67 -4.70 22.68
C PRO A 1021 0.89 -5.21 24.09
N ALA A 1022 2.10 -5.65 24.38
CA ALA A 1022 2.56 -6.01 25.72
C ALA A 1022 3.07 -4.77 26.47
N ALA A 1023 3.22 -4.92 27.78
CA ALA A 1023 4.00 -3.96 28.58
C ALA A 1023 5.47 -4.40 28.54
N HIS A 1024 6.38 -3.46 28.26
CA HIS A 1024 7.85 -3.63 28.30
C HIS A 1024 8.46 -4.39 27.11
N ALA A 1025 8.29 -3.84 25.91
CA ALA A 1025 8.97 -4.28 24.71
C ALA A 1025 10.50 -4.12 24.83
N SER A 1026 11.25 -5.06 24.26
CA SER A 1026 12.71 -4.99 24.16
C SER A 1026 13.21 -5.72 22.91
N LEU A 1027 14.39 -5.34 22.44
CA LEU A 1027 15.09 -6.13 21.43
C LEU A 1027 15.54 -7.47 22.03
N GLU A 1028 15.33 -8.52 21.24
CA GLU A 1028 15.81 -9.87 21.48
C GLU A 1028 16.73 -10.29 20.33
N VAL A 1029 17.29 -11.49 20.43
CA VAL A 1029 18.01 -12.14 19.33
C VAL A 1029 17.28 -13.42 18.96
N VAL A 1030 17.16 -13.71 17.66
CA VAL A 1030 16.53 -14.98 17.21
C VAL A 1030 17.29 -16.15 17.81
N ASN A 1031 16.58 -16.97 18.59
CA ASN A 1031 17.10 -18.20 19.17
C ASN A 1031 16.05 -19.32 19.03
N MET A 1032 16.39 -20.33 18.24
CA MET A 1032 15.48 -21.44 17.91
C MET A 1032 15.86 -22.68 18.71
N LYS A 1033 14.91 -23.23 19.48
CA LYS A 1033 15.10 -24.50 20.19
C LYS A 1033 15.09 -25.71 19.25
N HIS A 1034 14.21 -25.70 18.24
CA HIS A 1034 13.98 -26.81 17.31
C HIS A 1034 14.54 -26.47 15.92
N LEU A 1035 15.85 -26.30 15.84
CA LEU A 1035 16.52 -25.94 14.59
C LEU A 1035 16.79 -27.19 13.76
N GLN A 1036 16.39 -27.16 12.48
CA GLN A 1036 16.74 -28.23 11.54
C GLN A 1036 18.22 -28.10 11.15
N PRO A 1037 19.03 -29.16 11.30
CA PRO A 1037 20.42 -29.13 10.85
C PRO A 1037 20.46 -29.03 9.32
N SER A 1038 21.45 -28.31 8.81
CA SER A 1038 21.74 -28.28 7.39
C SER A 1038 22.74 -29.40 7.07
N PHE A 1039 22.44 -30.26 6.11
CA PHE A 1039 23.31 -31.40 5.80
C PHE A 1039 23.38 -31.73 4.32
N VAL A 1040 24.50 -32.36 3.94
CA VAL A 1040 24.72 -32.98 2.64
C VAL A 1040 25.24 -34.40 2.85
N HIS A 1041 24.48 -35.38 2.36
CA HIS A 1041 24.89 -36.78 2.34
C HIS A 1041 25.09 -37.22 0.89
N MET A 1042 26.26 -37.78 0.59
CA MET A 1042 26.67 -38.17 -0.75
C MET A 1042 27.10 -39.63 -0.76
N HIS A 1043 26.59 -40.39 -1.73
CA HIS A 1043 27.06 -41.74 -2.02
C HIS A 1043 27.55 -41.79 -3.47
N THR A 1044 28.82 -42.10 -3.66
CA THR A 1044 29.48 -42.18 -4.97
C THR A 1044 29.96 -43.60 -5.21
N THR A 1045 29.54 -44.21 -6.31
CA THR A 1045 30.13 -45.46 -6.82
C THR A 1045 30.97 -45.13 -8.04
N MET A 1046 32.26 -45.47 -8.02
CA MET A 1046 33.21 -45.27 -9.10
C MET A 1046 33.70 -46.62 -9.61
N THR A 1047 33.44 -46.95 -10.87
CA THR A 1047 34.00 -48.14 -11.52
C THR A 1047 35.09 -47.71 -12.48
N VAL A 1048 36.28 -48.25 -12.31
CA VAL A 1048 37.42 -47.97 -13.19
C VAL A 1048 37.34 -48.86 -14.43
N HIS A 1049 37.44 -48.27 -15.62
CA HIS A 1049 37.54 -48.98 -16.90
C HIS A 1049 38.78 -48.51 -17.67
N GLY A 1050 39.88 -49.27 -17.62
CA GLY A 1050 41.17 -48.82 -18.15
C GLY A 1050 41.63 -47.48 -17.55
N ASN A 1051 41.59 -46.41 -18.35
CA ASN A 1051 41.90 -45.05 -17.90
C ASN A 1051 40.65 -44.19 -17.61
N ASP A 1052 39.46 -44.70 -17.92
CA ASP A 1052 38.19 -43.99 -17.79
C ASP A 1052 37.50 -44.37 -16.47
N LEU A 1053 36.60 -43.50 -16.02
CA LEU A 1053 35.78 -43.72 -14.83
C LEU A 1053 34.30 -43.70 -15.21
N GLU A 1054 33.56 -44.69 -14.74
CA GLU A 1054 32.09 -44.69 -14.75
C GLU A 1054 31.61 -44.41 -13.32
N ILE A 1055 30.83 -43.34 -13.14
CA ILE A 1055 30.51 -42.80 -11.81
C ILE A 1055 29.00 -42.65 -11.66
N THR A 1056 28.48 -43.11 -10.52
CA THR A 1056 27.11 -42.83 -10.07
C THR A 1056 27.17 -42.07 -8.75
N GLN A 1057 26.59 -40.87 -8.70
CA GLN A 1057 26.48 -40.05 -7.51
C GLN A 1057 25.03 -39.92 -7.07
N ARG A 1058 24.76 -40.17 -5.78
CA ARG A 1058 23.47 -39.96 -5.13
C ARG A 1058 23.63 -39.03 -3.95
N GLN A 1059 23.00 -37.88 -4.02
CA GLN A 1059 23.03 -36.84 -3.00
C GLN A 1059 21.67 -36.71 -2.33
N TYR A 1060 21.68 -36.47 -1.02
CA TYR A 1060 20.51 -36.06 -0.24
C TYR A 1060 20.88 -34.85 0.60
N CYS A 1061 20.08 -33.79 0.52
CA CYS A 1061 20.27 -32.56 1.27
C CYS A 1061 19.06 -32.22 2.11
N GLY A 1062 19.29 -31.64 3.29
CA GLY A 1062 18.26 -31.09 4.17
C GLY A 1062 18.63 -29.69 4.67
N GLY A 1063 17.66 -29.01 5.29
CA GLY A 1063 17.85 -27.63 5.77
C GLY A 1063 18.04 -26.64 4.61
N ILE A 1064 18.95 -25.68 4.75
CA ILE A 1064 19.19 -24.66 3.71
C ILE A 1064 19.77 -25.28 2.42
N ARG A 1065 20.44 -26.44 2.49
CA ARG A 1065 20.95 -27.13 1.30
C ARG A 1065 19.84 -27.70 0.41
N ALA A 1066 18.68 -28.03 0.99
CA ALA A 1066 17.52 -28.42 0.21
C ALA A 1066 16.97 -27.25 -0.62
N GLU A 1067 16.93 -26.04 -0.04
CA GLU A 1067 16.58 -24.81 -0.75
C GLU A 1067 17.56 -24.53 -1.90
N VAL A 1068 18.87 -24.51 -1.62
CA VAL A 1068 19.91 -24.27 -2.64
C VAL A 1068 19.77 -25.20 -3.84
N LEU A 1069 19.47 -26.48 -3.61
CA LEU A 1069 19.31 -27.43 -4.71
C LEU A 1069 18.04 -27.13 -5.54
N ARG A 1070 16.96 -26.66 -4.91
CA ARG A 1070 15.77 -26.21 -5.64
C ARG A 1070 16.02 -24.93 -6.40
N SER A 1071 16.67 -23.94 -5.82
CA SER A 1071 16.91 -22.64 -6.49
C SER A 1071 17.80 -22.78 -7.70
N VAL A 1072 18.70 -23.78 -7.70
CA VAL A 1072 19.54 -24.09 -8.85
C VAL A 1072 18.78 -24.83 -9.97
N TYR A 1073 17.92 -25.80 -9.64
CA TYR A 1073 17.40 -26.76 -10.65
C TYR A 1073 15.88 -26.69 -10.94
N SER A 1074 15.04 -26.16 -10.04
CA SER A 1074 13.56 -26.31 -10.14
C SER A 1074 12.94 -25.62 -11.36
N ASP A 1075 13.44 -24.44 -11.74
CA ASP A 1075 12.94 -23.66 -12.89
C ASP A 1075 13.63 -24.00 -14.22
N LYS A 1076 14.57 -24.95 -14.23
CA LYS A 1076 15.36 -25.31 -15.40
C LYS A 1076 14.70 -26.45 -16.19
N ASN A 1077 14.80 -26.36 -17.53
CA ASN A 1077 14.48 -27.50 -18.38
C ASN A 1077 15.59 -28.58 -18.26
N ARG A 1078 15.35 -29.76 -18.84
CA ARG A 1078 16.29 -30.90 -18.70
C ARG A 1078 17.68 -30.60 -19.29
N ASP A 1079 17.79 -29.85 -20.38
CA ASP A 1079 19.08 -29.52 -20.99
C ASP A 1079 19.85 -28.51 -20.13
N ASP A 1080 19.18 -27.48 -19.62
CA ASP A 1080 19.77 -26.49 -18.71
C ASP A 1080 20.22 -27.15 -17.39
N CYS A 1081 19.44 -28.09 -16.86
CA CYS A 1081 19.84 -28.91 -15.71
C CYS A 1081 21.11 -29.72 -16.02
N LYS A 1082 21.18 -30.34 -17.20
CA LYS A 1082 22.36 -31.11 -17.63
C LYS A 1082 23.60 -30.21 -17.74
N GLU A 1083 23.45 -29.00 -18.28
CA GLU A 1083 24.53 -28.02 -18.39
C GLU A 1083 25.00 -27.55 -17.00
N GLN A 1084 24.07 -27.22 -16.10
CA GLN A 1084 24.40 -26.83 -14.73
C GLN A 1084 25.07 -27.97 -13.94
N LEU A 1085 24.61 -29.21 -14.12
CA LEU A 1085 25.27 -30.41 -13.58
C LEU A 1085 26.66 -30.57 -14.17
N TYR A 1086 26.85 -30.36 -15.47
CA TYR A 1086 28.18 -30.41 -16.11
C TYR A 1086 29.13 -29.41 -15.46
N TYR A 1087 28.71 -28.16 -15.26
CA TYR A 1087 29.54 -27.15 -14.57
C TYR A 1087 29.88 -27.54 -13.14
N THR A 1088 28.91 -28.11 -12.42
CA THR A 1088 29.07 -28.55 -11.03
C THR A 1088 30.05 -29.72 -10.92
N LEU A 1089 29.97 -30.68 -11.85
CA LEU A 1089 30.80 -31.88 -11.86
C LEU A 1089 32.21 -31.62 -12.42
N HIS A 1090 32.32 -30.83 -13.49
CA HIS A 1090 33.57 -30.63 -14.22
C HIS A 1090 34.70 -30.09 -13.34
N ASN A 1091 34.39 -29.23 -12.36
CA ASN A 1091 35.39 -28.68 -11.44
C ASN A 1091 36.06 -29.73 -10.54
N GLY A 1092 35.45 -30.91 -10.38
CA GLY A 1092 36.00 -32.01 -9.59
C GLY A 1092 36.98 -32.91 -10.35
N PHE A 1093 37.05 -32.81 -11.68
CA PHE A 1093 37.83 -33.71 -12.54
C PHE A 1093 38.77 -32.92 -13.46
N LYS A 1094 39.90 -33.53 -13.84
CA LYS A 1094 40.85 -32.88 -14.77
C LYS A 1094 40.42 -32.98 -16.23
N ASN A 1095 39.66 -34.01 -16.55
CA ASN A 1095 39.23 -34.31 -17.91
C ASN A 1095 37.72 -34.08 -18.12
N ALA A 1096 37.27 -34.25 -19.37
CA ALA A 1096 35.89 -34.02 -19.75
C ALA A 1096 34.94 -35.01 -19.06
N VAL A 1097 33.83 -34.46 -18.55
CA VAL A 1097 32.72 -35.20 -17.94
C VAL A 1097 31.61 -35.39 -18.97
N GLU A 1098 31.16 -36.63 -19.18
CA GLU A 1098 30.03 -36.98 -20.03
C GLU A 1098 28.86 -37.50 -19.19
N ILE A 1099 27.79 -36.71 -19.08
CA ILE A 1099 26.60 -37.09 -18.29
C ILE A 1099 25.70 -38.01 -19.14
N ASP A 1100 25.54 -39.25 -18.67
CA ASP A 1100 24.70 -40.29 -19.28
C ASP A 1100 23.22 -40.12 -18.85
N SER A 1101 22.94 -40.00 -17.54
CA SER A 1101 21.58 -39.81 -17.03
C SER A 1101 21.55 -39.09 -15.67
N PHE A 1102 20.40 -38.46 -15.36
CA PHE A 1102 20.16 -37.85 -14.05
C PHE A 1102 18.66 -37.74 -13.73
N ASP A 1103 18.35 -37.68 -12.44
CA ASP A 1103 17.02 -37.47 -11.86
C ASP A 1103 17.10 -36.75 -10.50
N PHE A 1104 15.97 -36.18 -10.08
CA PHE A 1104 15.83 -35.47 -8.81
C PHE A 1104 14.60 -35.98 -8.04
N ALA A 1105 14.70 -36.00 -6.71
CA ALA A 1105 13.59 -36.28 -5.81
C ALA A 1105 13.21 -35.03 -5.01
N ASN A 1106 11.90 -34.74 -4.89
CA ASN A 1106 11.36 -33.59 -4.14
C ASN A 1106 11.81 -32.19 -4.62
N LEU A 1107 12.21 -32.06 -5.87
CA LEU A 1107 12.66 -30.78 -6.43
C LEU A 1107 11.54 -29.73 -6.48
N ASN A 1108 10.31 -30.17 -6.75
CA ASN A 1108 9.16 -29.28 -7.03
C ASN A 1108 8.16 -29.21 -5.85
N ASN A 1109 8.61 -29.48 -4.62
CA ASN A 1109 7.80 -29.39 -3.41
C ASN A 1109 8.65 -29.00 -2.20
N LEU A 1110 8.02 -28.65 -1.08
CA LEU A 1110 8.69 -28.21 0.15
C LEU A 1110 8.96 -29.34 1.16
N ALA A 1111 9.23 -30.56 0.69
CA ALA A 1111 9.68 -31.63 1.58
C ALA A 1111 10.98 -31.24 2.30
N ASP A 1112 11.20 -31.82 3.48
CA ASP A 1112 12.35 -31.46 4.32
C ASP A 1112 13.70 -31.84 3.67
N THR A 1113 13.70 -32.72 2.65
CA THR A 1113 14.89 -33.14 1.90
C THR A 1113 14.70 -33.18 0.38
N VAL A 1114 15.76 -32.87 -0.36
CA VAL A 1114 15.85 -33.00 -1.82
C VAL A 1114 16.95 -34.00 -2.17
N GLY A 1115 16.68 -34.85 -3.17
CA GLY A 1115 17.65 -35.82 -3.68
C GLY A 1115 18.08 -35.52 -5.10
N GLU A 1116 19.33 -35.80 -5.43
CA GLU A 1116 19.88 -35.76 -6.78
C GLU A 1116 20.59 -37.08 -7.08
N ASN A 1117 20.35 -37.65 -8.26
CA ASN A 1117 21.05 -38.83 -8.75
C ASN A 1117 21.61 -38.55 -10.15
N VAL A 1118 22.91 -38.79 -10.35
CA VAL A 1118 23.60 -38.56 -11.62
C VAL A 1118 24.51 -39.74 -11.96
N HIS A 1119 24.42 -40.20 -13.19
CA HIS A 1119 25.31 -41.19 -13.78
C HIS A 1119 26.09 -40.55 -14.92
N PHE A 1120 27.42 -40.66 -14.89
CA PHE A 1120 28.30 -40.00 -15.84
C PHE A 1120 29.64 -40.74 -15.99
N LYS A 1121 30.37 -40.40 -17.04
CA LYS A 1121 31.72 -40.89 -17.34
C LYS A 1121 32.74 -39.77 -17.32
N VAL A 1122 33.96 -40.10 -16.94
CA VAL A 1122 35.11 -39.20 -17.05
C VAL A 1122 36.21 -39.90 -17.82
N LEU A 1123 36.58 -39.34 -18.96
CA LEU A 1123 37.53 -39.97 -19.88
C LEU A 1123 38.97 -39.63 -19.48
N ASN A 1124 39.87 -40.62 -19.49
CA ASN A 1124 41.30 -40.46 -19.19
C ASN A 1124 41.64 -39.83 -17.82
N GLU A 1125 40.85 -40.09 -16.79
CA GLU A 1125 41.08 -39.54 -15.45
C GLU A 1125 42.11 -40.33 -14.62
N VAL A 1126 42.26 -41.64 -14.88
CA VAL A 1126 43.25 -42.48 -14.20
C VAL A 1126 44.64 -42.25 -14.77
N LEU A 1127 45.60 -41.94 -13.90
CA LEU A 1127 47.00 -41.76 -14.27
C LEU A 1127 47.74 -43.09 -14.28
N SER A 1128 48.31 -43.47 -15.42
CA SER A 1128 49.14 -44.68 -15.57
C SER A 1128 50.64 -44.31 -15.58
N VAL A 1129 51.41 -44.71 -14.56
CA VAL A 1129 52.86 -44.46 -14.48
C VAL A 1129 53.61 -45.74 -14.09
N GLY A 1130 54.45 -46.26 -14.99
CA GLY A 1130 55.35 -47.38 -14.69
C GLY A 1130 54.65 -48.69 -14.31
N GLY A 1131 53.44 -48.94 -14.84
CA GLY A 1131 52.62 -50.12 -14.52
C GLY A 1131 51.76 -50.00 -13.25
N ILE A 1132 51.78 -48.85 -12.59
CA ILE A 1132 50.91 -48.50 -11.46
C ILE A 1132 49.90 -47.47 -11.96
N ASN A 1133 48.63 -47.70 -11.64
CA ASN A 1133 47.55 -46.78 -11.90
C ASN A 1133 47.23 -45.98 -10.64
N MET A 1134 46.93 -44.69 -10.79
CA MET A 1134 46.63 -43.78 -9.69
C MET A 1134 45.38 -42.97 -10.02
N LEU A 1135 44.52 -42.81 -9.03
CA LEU A 1135 43.38 -41.91 -9.11
C LEU A 1135 43.24 -41.10 -7.83
N HIS A 1136 42.53 -39.99 -7.93
CA HIS A 1136 42.21 -39.12 -6.81
C HIS A 1136 40.73 -39.30 -6.45
N PRO A 1137 40.38 -39.62 -5.18
CA PRO A 1137 38.98 -39.67 -4.78
C PRO A 1137 38.37 -38.26 -4.82
N VAL A 1138 37.30 -38.09 -5.59
CA VAL A 1138 36.66 -36.78 -5.81
C VAL A 1138 35.50 -36.59 -4.84
N PHE A 1139 35.59 -35.57 -4.00
CA PHE A 1139 34.50 -35.09 -3.14
C PHE A 1139 33.87 -33.86 -3.77
N ARG A 1140 32.54 -33.85 -3.90
CA ARG A 1140 31.83 -32.77 -4.59
C ARG A 1140 31.85 -31.46 -3.79
N ASP A 1141 31.58 -31.53 -2.49
CA ASP A 1141 31.57 -30.36 -1.60
C ASP A 1141 32.91 -30.18 -0.86
N GLN A 1142 33.48 -28.97 -0.97
CA GLN A 1142 34.68 -28.59 -0.24
C GLN A 1142 34.31 -28.11 1.17
N VAL A 1143 34.79 -28.80 2.19
CA VAL A 1143 34.54 -28.44 3.61
C VAL A 1143 35.64 -27.55 4.22
N ALA A 1144 36.72 -27.31 3.46
CA ALA A 1144 37.85 -26.49 3.87
C ALA A 1144 38.51 -25.84 2.65
N THR A 1145 38.71 -24.51 2.69
CA THR A 1145 39.35 -23.76 1.61
C THR A 1145 40.51 -22.89 2.11
N ALA A 1146 41.51 -22.66 1.25
CA ALA A 1146 42.69 -21.86 1.60
C ALA A 1146 42.50 -20.34 1.35
N ASN A 1147 41.58 -19.96 0.47
CA ASN A 1147 41.38 -18.58 0.01
C ASN A 1147 40.86 -17.62 1.10
N ILE A 1148 40.37 -18.14 2.23
CA ILE A 1148 39.95 -17.36 3.39
C ILE A 1148 41.10 -16.94 4.30
N PHE A 1149 42.29 -17.52 4.12
CA PHE A 1149 43.48 -17.21 4.92
C PHE A 1149 44.39 -16.25 4.16
N THR A 1150 44.37 -14.98 4.56
CA THR A 1150 45.28 -13.97 4.02
C THR A 1150 46.68 -14.09 4.64
N GLY A 1151 47.64 -13.34 4.10
CA GLY A 1151 48.99 -13.22 4.66
C GLY A 1151 49.10 -12.25 5.84
N GLU A 1152 48.00 -11.56 6.18
CA GLU A 1152 47.94 -10.55 7.23
C GLU A 1152 47.45 -11.15 8.56
N ASP A 1153 47.87 -10.54 9.68
CA ASP A 1153 47.39 -10.93 11.01
C ASP A 1153 45.92 -10.55 11.20
N ARG A 1154 45.11 -11.50 11.67
CA ARG A 1154 43.68 -11.30 11.94
C ARG A 1154 43.50 -10.33 13.11
N GLN A 1155 42.69 -9.29 12.91
CA GLN A 1155 42.40 -8.28 13.95
C GLN A 1155 40.99 -8.43 14.53
N TYR A 1156 40.04 -8.96 13.73
CA TYR A 1156 38.65 -9.12 14.12
C TYR A 1156 38.20 -10.58 14.08
N PRO A 1157 37.15 -10.97 14.84
CA PRO A 1157 36.59 -12.33 14.76
C PRO A 1157 36.27 -12.77 13.32
N PHE A 1158 36.26 -14.07 13.07
CA PHE A 1158 35.84 -14.65 11.80
C PHE A 1158 34.40 -15.15 11.91
N LEU A 1159 33.51 -14.54 11.13
CA LEU A 1159 32.09 -14.89 11.07
C LEU A 1159 31.91 -16.20 10.31
N TYR A 1160 32.12 -17.33 11.00
CA TYR A 1160 32.03 -18.66 10.39
C TYR A 1160 30.64 -18.93 9.79
N TRP A 1161 29.59 -18.35 10.36
CA TRP A 1161 28.23 -18.43 9.84
C TRP A 1161 27.98 -17.76 8.49
N ASN A 1162 28.89 -16.89 8.05
CA ASN A 1162 28.85 -16.29 6.72
C ASN A 1162 29.76 -17.05 5.72
N TYR A 1163 30.61 -17.96 6.22
CA TYR A 1163 31.47 -18.82 5.40
C TYR A 1163 30.82 -20.18 5.11
N GLU A 1164 30.26 -20.81 6.13
CA GLU A 1164 29.69 -22.16 6.08
C GLU A 1164 28.19 -22.09 6.39
N ASN A 1165 27.37 -22.81 5.62
CA ASN A 1165 25.93 -22.91 5.81
C ASN A 1165 25.44 -24.36 6.00
N THR A 1166 26.36 -25.31 6.13
CA THR A 1166 26.10 -26.73 6.36
C THR A 1166 26.72 -27.17 7.68
N ASP A 1167 25.95 -27.90 8.49
CA ASP A 1167 26.40 -28.44 9.78
C ASP A 1167 27.02 -29.83 9.64
N GLU A 1168 26.59 -30.61 8.63
CA GLU A 1168 27.00 -31.99 8.44
C GLU A 1168 27.25 -32.34 6.97
N TYR A 1169 28.44 -32.88 6.69
CA TYR A 1169 28.77 -33.55 5.44
C TYR A 1169 29.09 -35.01 5.71
N SER A 1170 28.54 -35.90 4.90
CA SER A 1170 28.86 -37.33 4.92
C SER A 1170 28.99 -37.85 3.49
N ASP A 1171 30.19 -38.26 3.10
CA ASP A 1171 30.46 -38.86 1.79
C ASP A 1171 30.87 -40.33 1.96
N GLU A 1172 30.24 -41.21 1.20
CA GLU A 1172 30.65 -42.59 0.99
C GLU A 1172 31.08 -42.76 -0.46
N VAL A 1173 32.35 -43.12 -0.69
CA VAL A 1173 32.91 -43.35 -2.03
C VAL A 1173 33.35 -44.80 -2.14
N GLU A 1174 32.66 -45.57 -2.97
CA GLU A 1174 32.98 -46.96 -3.28
C GLU A 1174 33.70 -47.03 -4.63
N ILE A 1175 34.96 -47.46 -4.63
CA ILE A 1175 35.79 -47.59 -5.82
C ILE A 1175 35.90 -49.07 -6.17
N HIS A 1176 35.44 -49.45 -7.36
CA HIS A 1176 35.55 -50.78 -7.95
C HIS A 1176 36.62 -50.79 -9.03
N LEU A 1177 37.57 -51.71 -8.93
CA LEU A 1177 38.58 -51.96 -9.95
C LEU A 1177 38.11 -53.05 -10.93
N GLU A 1178 38.68 -53.07 -12.13
CA GLU A 1178 38.47 -54.17 -13.07
C GLU A 1178 38.98 -55.51 -12.52
N ASN A 1179 38.36 -56.59 -13.00
CA ASN A 1179 38.66 -57.94 -12.55
C ASN A 1179 40.16 -58.29 -12.71
N GLY A 1180 40.79 -58.69 -11.60
CA GLY A 1180 42.22 -59.04 -11.54
C GLY A 1180 43.16 -57.90 -11.10
N LYS A 1181 42.65 -56.68 -10.90
CA LYS A 1181 43.38 -55.55 -10.31
C LYS A 1181 43.28 -55.55 -8.78
N VAL A 1182 44.30 -55.01 -8.10
CA VAL A 1182 44.29 -54.86 -6.64
C VAL A 1182 44.84 -53.51 -6.19
N PHE A 1183 44.29 -52.97 -5.11
CA PHE A 1183 44.81 -51.74 -4.48
C PHE A 1183 46.22 -51.95 -3.91
N ASP A 1184 47.14 -51.07 -4.28
CA ASP A 1184 48.54 -51.07 -3.85
C ASP A 1184 48.72 -50.13 -2.65
N GLN A 1185 48.80 -48.81 -2.87
CA GLN A 1185 48.88 -47.81 -1.81
C GLN A 1185 47.52 -47.13 -1.59
N VAL A 1186 47.02 -47.24 -0.37
CA VAL A 1186 45.82 -46.56 0.12
C VAL A 1186 46.25 -45.67 1.29
N PRO A 1187 45.78 -44.41 1.37
CA PRO A 1187 46.05 -43.55 2.52
C PRO A 1187 45.62 -44.18 3.84
N ALA A 1188 46.24 -43.75 4.94
CA ALA A 1188 45.80 -44.13 6.27
C ALA A 1188 44.59 -43.29 6.72
N ASP A 1189 43.76 -43.88 7.59
CA ASP A 1189 42.67 -43.16 8.24
C ASP A 1189 43.18 -41.89 8.94
N MET A 1190 42.38 -40.83 8.90
CA MET A 1190 42.70 -39.55 9.49
C MET A 1190 41.50 -39.00 10.24
N GLN A 1191 41.75 -38.51 11.45
CA GLN A 1191 40.80 -37.75 12.23
C GLN A 1191 41.45 -36.44 12.64
N ALA A 1192 40.67 -35.36 12.56
CA ALA A 1192 41.08 -34.06 13.03
C ALA A 1192 39.95 -33.42 13.83
N LEU A 1193 40.33 -32.75 14.92
CA LEU A 1193 39.40 -32.05 15.79
C LEU A 1193 39.85 -30.61 15.93
N TYR A 1194 38.89 -29.69 15.83
CA TYR A 1194 39.08 -28.30 16.17
C TYR A 1194 37.86 -27.79 16.93
N LYS A 1195 37.99 -27.71 18.25
CA LYS A 1195 36.87 -27.38 19.16
C LYS A 1195 35.67 -28.31 18.92
N ASN A 1196 34.56 -27.78 18.41
CA ASN A 1196 33.34 -28.53 18.11
C ASN A 1196 33.30 -29.05 16.66
N MET A 1197 34.30 -28.72 15.85
CA MET A 1197 34.44 -29.24 14.48
C MET A 1197 35.14 -30.59 14.50
N GLN A 1198 34.57 -31.55 13.78
CA GLN A 1198 35.09 -32.92 13.71
C GLN A 1198 35.17 -33.34 12.24
N TYR A 1199 36.38 -33.70 11.82
CA TYR A 1199 36.62 -34.27 10.50
C TYR A 1199 37.15 -35.70 10.66
N SER A 1200 36.63 -36.63 9.88
CA SER A 1200 37.13 -37.99 9.82
C SER A 1200 37.06 -38.52 8.39
N ILE A 1201 38.13 -39.14 7.93
CA ILE A 1201 38.17 -39.91 6.67
C ILE A 1201 38.77 -41.28 6.94
N THR A 1202 38.07 -42.34 6.52
CA THR A 1202 38.51 -43.73 6.70
C THR A 1202 38.52 -44.47 5.38
N TYR A 1203 39.47 -45.41 5.24
CA TYR A 1203 39.69 -46.19 4.03
C TYR A 1203 39.60 -47.67 4.35
N ARG A 1204 38.56 -48.36 3.86
CA ARG A 1204 38.31 -49.77 4.14
C ARG A 1204 38.24 -50.59 2.86
N ARG A 1205 39.16 -51.55 2.72
CA ARG A 1205 39.09 -52.56 1.65
C ARG A 1205 37.99 -53.56 2.02
N THR A 1206 36.86 -53.49 1.34
CA THR A 1206 35.70 -54.38 1.56
C THR A 1206 35.85 -55.68 0.75
N ALA A 1207 36.59 -55.63 -0.36
CA ALA A 1207 37.05 -56.77 -1.14
C ALA A 1207 38.47 -56.51 -1.68
N THR A 1208 39.03 -57.47 -2.45
CA THR A 1208 40.35 -57.32 -3.10
C THR A 1208 40.42 -56.19 -4.11
N ASP A 1209 39.29 -55.92 -4.76
CA ASP A 1209 39.04 -55.01 -5.88
C ASP A 1209 38.05 -53.89 -5.52
N VAL A 1210 37.62 -53.80 -4.25
CA VAL A 1210 36.68 -52.76 -3.77
C VAL A 1210 37.23 -52.03 -2.56
N LEU A 1211 37.26 -50.69 -2.64
CA LEU A 1211 37.66 -49.78 -1.57
C LEU A 1211 36.50 -48.84 -1.23
N LEU A 1212 36.08 -48.86 0.04
CA LEU A 1212 35.12 -47.91 0.60
C LEU A 1212 35.88 -46.80 1.33
N ILE A 1213 35.59 -45.56 0.97
CA ILE A 1213 36.07 -44.35 1.65
C ILE A 1213 34.87 -43.70 2.32
N THR A 1214 34.95 -43.43 3.62
CA THR A 1214 33.92 -42.70 4.34
C THR A 1214 34.54 -41.41 4.88
N ARG A 1215 34.03 -40.26 4.42
CA ARG A 1215 34.41 -38.92 4.89
C ARG A 1215 33.22 -38.31 5.63
N THR A 1216 33.48 -37.75 6.80
CA THR A 1216 32.49 -37.01 7.60
C THR A 1216 33.09 -35.69 8.07
N PHE A 1217 32.29 -34.63 8.01
CA PHE A 1217 32.61 -33.34 8.60
C PHE A 1217 31.40 -32.80 9.36
N HIS A 1218 31.54 -32.69 10.68
CA HIS A 1218 30.54 -32.08 11.54
C HIS A 1218 31.05 -30.73 12.05
N THR A 1219 30.22 -29.70 11.94
CA THR A 1219 30.54 -28.33 12.37
C THR A 1219 29.28 -27.64 12.91
N ASN A 1220 29.45 -26.42 13.43
CA ASN A 1220 28.33 -25.55 13.76
C ASN A 1220 28.43 -24.30 12.89
N SER A 1221 27.65 -24.27 11.81
CA SER A 1221 27.59 -23.19 10.82
C SER A 1221 27.06 -21.85 11.36
N ARG A 1222 26.93 -21.67 12.68
CA ARG A 1222 26.29 -20.49 13.30
C ARG A 1222 27.20 -19.72 14.25
N VAL A 1223 28.43 -20.19 14.45
CA VAL A 1223 29.38 -19.64 15.42
C VAL A 1223 30.22 -18.51 14.83
N GLU A 1224 30.93 -17.82 15.72
CA GLU A 1224 32.01 -16.91 15.39
C GLU A 1224 33.31 -17.47 15.98
N ILE A 1225 34.40 -17.30 15.25
CA ILE A 1225 35.72 -17.79 15.65
C ILE A 1225 36.52 -16.59 16.16
N PRO A 1226 36.90 -16.56 17.45
CA PRO A 1226 37.71 -15.49 18.01
C PRO A 1226 39.08 -15.38 17.32
N VAL A 1227 39.66 -14.18 17.33
CA VAL A 1227 40.97 -13.88 16.72
C VAL A 1227 42.05 -14.87 17.15
N ALA A 1228 42.14 -15.14 18.46
CA ALA A 1228 43.14 -16.04 19.05
C ALA A 1228 43.04 -17.49 18.52
N ASP A 1229 41.88 -17.88 18.03
CA ASP A 1229 41.60 -19.26 17.60
C ASP A 1229 41.74 -19.44 16.07
N PHE A 1230 41.80 -18.35 15.29
CA PHE A 1230 41.78 -18.40 13.83
C PHE A 1230 42.99 -19.11 13.22
N ALA A 1231 44.18 -19.00 13.83
CA ALA A 1231 45.36 -19.74 13.40
C ALA A 1231 45.19 -21.28 13.56
N GLY A 1232 44.44 -21.70 14.58
CA GLY A 1232 44.07 -23.10 14.78
C GLY A 1232 43.15 -23.61 13.67
N LEU A 1233 42.17 -22.80 13.24
CA LEU A 1233 41.31 -23.11 12.09
C LEU A 1233 42.13 -23.28 10.81
N LYS A 1234 43.09 -22.39 10.56
CA LYS A 1234 44.01 -22.49 9.40
C LYS A 1234 44.76 -23.82 9.39
N THR A 1235 45.28 -24.22 10.55
CA THR A 1235 46.01 -25.48 10.68
C THR A 1235 45.09 -26.68 10.42
N PHE A 1236 43.88 -26.65 11.00
CA PHE A 1236 42.86 -27.68 10.81
C PHE A 1236 42.44 -27.82 9.33
N PHE A 1237 42.14 -26.71 8.65
CA PHE A 1237 41.76 -26.72 7.22
C PHE A 1237 42.90 -27.20 6.33
N GLN A 1238 44.15 -26.79 6.62
CA GLN A 1238 45.32 -27.29 5.88
C GLN A 1238 45.53 -28.80 6.04
N GLN A 1239 45.22 -29.37 7.20
CA GLN A 1239 45.28 -30.82 7.40
C GLN A 1239 44.23 -31.55 6.55
N ILE A 1240 42.98 -31.07 6.57
CA ILE A 1240 41.89 -31.61 5.75
C ILE A 1240 42.27 -31.56 4.26
N MET A 1241 42.64 -30.38 3.76
CA MET A 1241 42.98 -30.19 2.36
C MET A 1241 44.15 -31.07 1.89
N ARG A 1242 45.18 -31.25 2.73
CA ARG A 1242 46.30 -32.14 2.40
C ARG A 1242 45.90 -33.61 2.36
N GLU A 1243 45.00 -34.01 3.26
CA GLU A 1243 44.48 -35.38 3.30
C GLU A 1243 43.61 -35.67 2.09
N GLU A 1244 42.68 -34.79 1.79
CA GLU A 1244 41.77 -34.90 0.64
C GLU A 1244 42.50 -34.83 -0.70
N GLN A 1245 43.77 -34.42 -0.78
CA GLN A 1245 44.58 -34.36 -2.02
C GLN A 1245 45.40 -35.62 -2.31
N LYS A 1246 45.35 -36.65 -1.45
CA LYS A 1246 46.16 -37.87 -1.63
C LYS A 1246 45.63 -38.76 -2.76
N TYR A 1247 46.54 -39.35 -3.51
CA TYR A 1247 46.22 -40.35 -4.53
C TYR A 1247 46.07 -41.75 -3.93
N ILE A 1248 45.23 -42.56 -4.56
CA ILE A 1248 45.10 -43.99 -4.32
C ILE A 1248 45.72 -44.71 -5.53
N SER A 1249 46.56 -45.72 -5.28
CA SER A 1249 47.19 -46.50 -6.35
C SER A 1249 46.74 -47.96 -6.39
N PHE A 1250 46.75 -48.55 -7.58
CA PHE A 1250 46.39 -49.94 -7.85
C PHE A 1250 47.19 -50.50 -9.04
N LYS A 1251 47.25 -51.83 -9.18
CA LYS A 1251 48.02 -52.49 -10.25
C LYS A 1251 47.33 -53.74 -10.79
#